data_AF-A0A3B8HK81-F1
#
_entry.id   AF-A0A3B8HK81-F1
#
_cell.length_a   1.000
_cell.length_b   1.000
_cell.length_c   1.000
_cell.angle_alpha   90.00
_cell.angle_beta   90.00
_cell.angle_gamma   90.00
#
_symmetry.space_group_name_H-M   'P 1'
#
loop_
_entity.id
_entity.type
_entity.pdbx_description
1 polymer ?
#
loop_
_entity_poly.entity_id
_entity_poly.type
_entity_poly.pdbx_seq_one_letter_code
_entity_poly.pdbx_strand_id
1 'polypeptide(L)'
;ILAERALAQHTELQQYRLAQQLKDEFIRTGGLIRAQHAVASVQGRAALRAQIAAMGPFAVGVASLAGDRGIAINRIFANFFTAKGAWAGMAWQFGSSKRGTPVLSATFVDSKPLQRKDAMYSFPMAVLTVTNFEEMKRQPDLFFGQLEPGGFLIVNQRKPADLLWRELVEHYPADIRQLAMELRAEYHQDRPSLQMVQPDARAVVRTDDTSAGPTAAIRASIAQRLWGQTESRLNMEQQRLVRKMTAMVCAQVISVDMDGIMREVSGTGDVVSNLVAIGPMFQALQAKGFDFDWSRDLSLLSQGFPEAVLKNSKLLDQYYQAMERARERSGLAELQASSLIVQGSGFGVETPGGGSRKGSRESDQAMDLAEDPGEYLMIMGGTLAGMVLSQVALPEHPLFYVGFPITPAGNPFYAMAEAYANGHPYIVVDEVNPSEKVAAEKLIGIARVGGFLPVTFTASQGWRLFTEIIPQFVGARLEGLFLITKRALAAPNLNIEESHTDFMSFRDDGGIMLAPKGIQDYVATLYLARLLTHFAKLPVIVSIGGITDTHKIGLVKVPDDQRVRTWLQKTLAGFDFLEHKILNRQGDILVHGPSGTSAVYQETQSEIEKAHMTAARIYPYALQAVHELTGVRIDELEVQCQGNHAVAGGREPSVTGRGKPSQAVGPAPETLLVLQGSLYPNAVEALRNLEEAGWTGMGCVSVRCFNPFPEEALAFWLNQARRIVVLDRSNSFGSIPPLASRVFTTWARRWTGDEGSRRPVLRTLVGGLGGREITVDEMKDILLSTHLLIRAGQPWEEPLIAQWLAEDEVLRTLLAEAAALDWRNVQRHTRVPEHLRSFAASQMEYRRHLERLGQVLIRKDYPAFLANYHQVEFVAPREVLQETTLLQQIVIHLEVKLARHALASGLGDWRHALVLLHYGRDGRDLDSVVAALRGGIEEGGIRPDLPQHYGMAAALGQGSQSIRKPLEVVEDAGELFDAQGAPAVVDSIPGEGGCTIVFDEAEAARVEAIIQELVQLQSTRPLLFNPEDYEHELFIRLQVVPESPLFSLGERHPAEAADQLCWAYRKCYQEVFHRALQWEVLSQHHAPELKELFAGDGLCRLQVLADKFATALADNPLEQSPAAIQAELERYLMERCIPNYPHYPIVYLEYFRTWVAPELIRKAMATQETAGTV
;
A
#
# COMPACT_ATOMS: atom_id res chain seq x y z
N ILE A 1 24.37 53.25 -0.64
CA ILE A 1 24.58 53.12 0.82
C ILE A 1 23.55 53.88 1.65
N LEU A 2 23.60 55.21 1.79
CA LEU A 2 22.66 55.93 2.69
C LEU A 2 21.18 55.77 2.28
N ALA A 3 20.87 55.87 0.99
CA ALA A 3 19.52 55.61 0.47
C ALA A 3 19.05 54.16 0.69
N GLU A 4 19.96 53.18 0.58
CA GLU A 4 19.66 51.76 0.83
C GLU A 4 19.42 51.50 2.33
N ARG A 5 20.19 52.14 3.22
CA ARG A 5 19.94 52.09 4.67
C ARG A 5 18.61 52.73 5.05
N ALA A 6 18.28 53.88 4.45
CA ALA A 6 16.98 54.53 4.66
C ALA A 6 15.82 53.68 4.12
N LEU A 7 15.99 53.04 2.95
CA LEU A 7 15.02 52.10 2.39
C LEU A 7 14.87 50.86 3.27
N ALA A 8 15.97 50.28 3.76
CA ALA A 8 15.94 49.14 4.67
C ALA A 8 15.19 49.49 5.98
N GLN A 9 15.54 50.61 6.62
CA GLN A 9 14.82 51.10 7.82
C GLN A 9 13.35 51.40 7.54
N HIS A 10 13.01 51.90 6.35
CA HIS A 10 11.61 52.12 5.97
C HIS A 10 10.86 50.80 5.79
N THR A 11 11.48 49.79 5.16
CA THR A 11 10.95 48.43 5.02
C THR A 11 10.78 47.76 6.38
N GLU A 12 11.77 47.84 7.27
CA GLU A 12 11.68 47.34 8.66
C GLU A 12 10.51 48.01 9.42
N LEU A 13 10.34 49.33 9.28
CA LEU A 13 9.21 50.06 9.88
C LEU A 13 7.85 49.67 9.28
N GLN A 14 7.78 49.41 7.97
CA GLN A 14 6.56 48.91 7.32
C GLN A 14 6.24 47.48 7.79
N GLN A 15 7.22 46.59 7.82
CA GLN A 15 7.10 45.22 8.32
C GLN A 15 6.68 45.20 9.79
N TYR A 16 7.28 46.04 10.64
CA TYR A 16 6.89 46.17 12.05
C TYR A 16 5.44 46.64 12.22
N ARG A 17 5.00 47.64 11.45
CA ARG A 17 3.60 48.12 11.48
C ARG A 17 2.62 47.03 11.03
N LEU A 18 2.93 46.34 9.93
CA LEU A 18 2.13 45.22 9.44
C LEU A 18 2.07 44.09 10.47
N ALA A 19 3.19 43.74 11.11
CA ALA A 19 3.25 42.74 12.16
C ALA A 19 2.40 43.11 13.39
N GLN A 20 2.39 44.39 13.83
CA GLN A 20 1.48 44.82 14.89
C GLN A 20 0.01 44.76 14.44
N GLN A 21 -0.32 45.18 13.22
CA GLN A 21 -1.69 45.10 12.70
C GLN A 21 -2.22 43.67 12.64
N LEU A 22 -1.40 42.73 12.13
CA LEU A 22 -1.75 41.31 12.04
C LEU A 22 -1.85 40.67 13.43
N LYS A 23 -0.97 41.04 14.37
CA LYS A 23 -1.06 40.61 15.77
C LYS A 23 -2.33 41.12 16.47
N ASP A 24 -2.69 42.39 16.27
CA ASP A 24 -3.90 42.97 16.84
C ASP A 24 -5.15 42.32 16.23
N GLU A 25 -5.13 41.99 14.93
CA GLU A 25 -6.19 41.21 14.27
C GLU A 25 -6.27 39.77 14.79
N PHE A 26 -5.14 39.10 15.01
CA PHE A 26 -5.06 37.77 15.59
C PHE A 26 -5.73 37.74 16.98
N ILE A 27 -5.37 38.68 17.86
CA ILE A 27 -5.94 38.81 19.21
C ILE A 27 -7.43 39.15 19.14
N ARG A 28 -7.82 40.11 18.29
CA ARG A 28 -9.22 40.55 18.11
C ARG A 28 -10.13 39.47 17.54
N THR A 29 -9.62 38.61 16.66
CA THR A 29 -10.42 37.57 15.98
C THR A 29 -10.42 36.21 16.70
N GLY A 30 -9.75 36.11 17.85
CA GLY A 30 -9.75 34.92 18.68
C GLY A 30 -8.79 33.80 18.24
N GLY A 31 -7.77 34.12 17.43
CA GLY A 31 -6.76 33.17 16.96
C GLY A 31 -7.06 32.52 15.60
N LEU A 32 -6.42 31.36 15.35
CA LEU A 32 -6.50 30.66 14.06
C LEU A 32 -7.81 29.90 13.89
N ILE A 33 -8.27 29.22 14.94
CA ILE A 33 -9.45 28.34 14.89
C ILE A 33 -10.68 29.07 15.42
N ARG A 34 -11.69 29.20 14.56
CA ARG A 34 -12.96 29.88 14.82
C ARG A 34 -14.11 28.87 14.89
N ALA A 35 -15.18 29.19 15.63
CA ALA A 35 -16.41 28.39 15.66
C ALA A 35 -17.06 28.30 14.26
N GLN A 36 -17.78 27.21 13.99
CA GLN A 36 -17.95 26.67 12.65
C GLN A 36 -19.07 27.24 11.76
N HIS A 37 -19.00 26.82 10.49
CA HIS A 37 -19.78 27.26 9.34
C HIS A 37 -21.26 26.84 9.36
N ALA A 38 -22.02 27.31 8.36
CA ALA A 38 -23.44 27.00 8.20
C ALA A 38 -23.69 25.52 7.90
N VAL A 39 -24.66 24.92 8.61
CA VAL A 39 -25.04 23.50 8.53
C VAL A 39 -26.49 23.38 8.02
N ALA A 40 -26.80 22.30 7.28
CA ALA A 40 -28.17 22.00 6.86
C ALA A 40 -29.11 21.65 8.04
N SER A 41 -30.42 21.75 7.79
CA SER A 41 -31.47 21.46 8.79
C SER A 41 -31.43 20.00 9.28
N VAL A 42 -31.80 19.79 10.56
CA VAL A 42 -31.65 18.51 11.27
C VAL A 42 -32.31 17.33 10.55
N GLN A 43 -33.51 17.53 9.97
CA GLN A 43 -34.29 16.45 9.34
C GLN A 43 -33.66 15.92 8.05
N GLY A 44 -33.12 16.79 7.18
CA GLY A 44 -32.48 16.37 5.93
C GLY A 44 -31.22 15.51 6.17
N ARG A 45 -30.50 15.78 7.26
CA ARG A 45 -29.28 15.05 7.66
C ARG A 45 -29.54 13.63 8.14
N ALA A 46 -30.74 13.34 8.65
CA ALA A 46 -31.13 11.98 9.05
C ALA A 46 -31.49 11.13 7.82
N ALA A 47 -32.26 11.69 6.87
CA ALA A 47 -32.65 11.01 5.64
C ALA A 47 -31.44 10.58 4.78
N LEU A 48 -30.48 11.49 4.55
CA LEU A 48 -29.27 11.16 3.79
C LEU A 48 -28.43 10.07 4.48
N ARG A 49 -28.25 10.14 5.81
CA ARG A 49 -27.49 9.11 6.55
C ARG A 49 -28.17 7.75 6.50
N ALA A 50 -29.50 7.69 6.57
CA ALA A 50 -30.25 6.44 6.40
C ALA A 50 -30.11 5.87 4.98
N GLN A 51 -30.14 6.72 3.95
CA GLN A 51 -29.91 6.31 2.56
C GLN A 51 -28.50 5.74 2.35
N ILE A 52 -27.47 6.41 2.89
CA ILE A 52 -26.08 5.92 2.82
C ILE A 52 -25.92 4.62 3.61
N ALA A 53 -26.52 4.50 4.80
CA ALA A 53 -26.47 3.27 5.59
C ALA A 53 -27.11 2.07 4.86
N ALA A 54 -28.16 2.30 4.06
CA ALA A 54 -28.81 1.26 3.25
C ALA A 54 -27.99 0.88 1.99
N MET A 55 -27.26 1.83 1.40
CA MET A 55 -26.39 1.60 0.24
C MET A 55 -25.03 0.97 0.64
N GLY A 56 -24.57 1.27 1.85
CA GLY A 56 -23.19 1.06 2.29
C GLY A 56 -22.28 2.26 1.99
N PRO A 57 -21.05 2.26 2.54
CA PRO A 57 -20.05 3.27 2.23
C PRO A 57 -19.65 3.22 0.76
N PHE A 58 -19.39 4.38 0.15
CA PHE A 58 -19.03 4.49 -1.26
C PHE A 58 -18.03 5.62 -1.52
N ALA A 59 -17.46 5.64 -2.73
CA ALA A 59 -16.54 6.66 -3.18
C ALA A 59 -16.99 7.32 -4.50
N VAL A 60 -16.58 8.57 -4.68
CA VAL A 60 -16.70 9.35 -5.91
C VAL A 60 -15.29 9.78 -6.32
N GLY A 61 -14.86 9.41 -7.53
CA GLY A 61 -13.46 9.47 -7.94
C GLY A 61 -13.19 10.35 -9.16
N VAL A 62 -11.97 10.86 -9.24
CA VAL A 62 -11.43 11.53 -10.43
C VAL A 62 -10.03 10.98 -10.74
N ALA A 63 -9.89 10.49 -11.96
CA ALA A 63 -8.67 10.05 -12.60
C ALA A 63 -8.19 11.16 -13.55
N SER A 64 -7.00 11.71 -13.27
CA SER A 64 -6.44 12.88 -13.96
C SER A 64 -4.91 12.83 -14.01
N LEU A 65 -4.26 13.75 -14.72
CA LEU A 65 -2.80 13.92 -14.64
C LEU A 65 -2.40 14.96 -13.57
N ALA A 66 -1.22 14.76 -12.98
CA ALA A 66 -0.60 15.71 -12.08
C ALA A 66 -0.42 17.07 -12.79
N GLY A 67 -1.05 18.11 -12.24
CA GLY A 67 -1.14 19.45 -12.84
C GLY A 67 -2.58 19.88 -13.16
N ASP A 68 -3.45 18.93 -13.50
CA ASP A 68 -4.77 19.22 -14.10
C ASP A 68 -5.87 19.52 -13.06
N ARG A 69 -5.51 19.77 -11.80
CA ARG A 69 -6.42 20.22 -10.73
C ARG A 69 -7.60 19.29 -10.41
N GLY A 70 -7.62 18.03 -10.87
CA GLY A 70 -8.72 17.07 -10.63
C GLY A 70 -9.10 16.90 -9.15
N ILE A 71 -8.10 16.99 -8.25
CA ILE A 71 -8.23 16.98 -6.78
C ILE A 71 -9.28 18.01 -6.28
N ALA A 72 -9.47 19.15 -6.96
CA ALA A 72 -10.43 20.18 -6.55
C ALA A 72 -11.88 19.70 -6.59
N ILE A 73 -12.23 18.83 -7.54
CA ILE A 73 -13.58 18.26 -7.69
C ILE A 73 -13.94 17.41 -6.47
N ASN A 74 -13.00 16.57 -6.02
CA ASN A 74 -13.19 15.75 -4.83
C ASN A 74 -13.36 16.57 -3.54
N ARG A 75 -12.71 17.73 -3.45
CA ARG A 75 -12.89 18.65 -2.31
C ARG A 75 -14.28 19.27 -2.30
N ILE A 76 -14.81 19.60 -3.48
CA ILE A 76 -16.18 20.09 -3.64
C ILE A 76 -17.20 19.04 -3.17
N PHE A 77 -17.06 17.79 -3.63
CA PHE A 77 -17.95 16.72 -3.17
C PHE A 77 -17.80 16.40 -1.69
N ALA A 78 -16.58 16.42 -1.13
CA ALA A 78 -16.37 16.19 0.31
C ALA A 78 -17.11 17.25 1.15
N ASN A 79 -16.92 18.54 0.83
CA ASN A 79 -17.65 19.65 1.45
C ASN A 79 -19.17 19.49 1.32
N PHE A 80 -19.65 19.13 0.11
CA PHE A 80 -21.07 18.97 -0.19
C PHE A 80 -21.73 17.87 0.66
N PHE A 81 -21.15 16.67 0.69
CA PHE A 81 -21.67 15.56 1.49
C PHE A 81 -21.63 15.86 3.00
N THR A 82 -20.57 16.50 3.49
CA THR A 82 -20.48 16.93 4.90
C THR A 82 -21.55 17.96 5.26
N ALA A 83 -21.73 19.00 4.46
CA ALA A 83 -22.74 20.02 4.73
C ALA A 83 -24.19 19.49 4.64
N LYS A 84 -24.40 18.42 3.86
CA LYS A 84 -25.64 17.62 3.82
C LYS A 84 -25.79 16.63 4.98
N GLY A 85 -24.79 16.49 5.85
CA GLY A 85 -24.84 15.69 7.08
C GLY A 85 -24.30 14.26 6.99
N ALA A 86 -23.58 13.91 5.92
CA ALA A 86 -22.84 12.66 5.83
C ALA A 86 -21.41 12.79 6.38
N TRP A 87 -20.80 11.69 6.80
CA TRP A 87 -19.36 11.68 7.07
C TRP A 87 -18.63 11.55 5.73
N ALA A 88 -17.93 12.60 5.33
CA ALA A 88 -17.18 12.62 4.08
C ALA A 88 -15.75 13.12 4.30
N GLY A 89 -14.83 12.55 3.53
CA GLY A 89 -13.45 13.02 3.43
C GLY A 89 -12.92 12.73 2.04
N MET A 90 -11.67 13.10 1.79
CA MET A 90 -11.00 12.77 0.54
C MET A 90 -9.51 12.50 0.72
N ALA A 91 -8.96 11.74 -0.22
CA ALA A 91 -7.53 11.49 -0.36
C ALA A 91 -7.17 11.44 -1.85
N TRP A 92 -5.88 11.47 -2.16
CA TRP A 92 -5.37 11.30 -3.50
C TRP A 92 -3.99 10.64 -3.50
N GLN A 93 -3.68 9.96 -4.59
CA GLN A 93 -2.37 9.39 -4.88
C GLN A 93 -1.69 10.15 -6.01
N PHE A 94 -0.37 10.33 -5.90
CA PHE A 94 0.44 10.87 -6.98
C PHE A 94 1.86 10.30 -6.91
N GLY A 95 2.44 9.97 -8.07
CA GLY A 95 3.87 9.65 -8.14
C GLY A 95 4.75 10.86 -7.79
N SER A 96 6.04 10.64 -7.58
CA SER A 96 6.98 11.70 -7.15
C SER A 96 7.18 12.86 -8.15
N SER A 97 6.68 12.76 -9.39
CA SER A 97 6.70 13.86 -10.36
C SER A 97 5.64 14.93 -10.04
N LYS A 98 6.02 16.20 -10.25
CA LYS A 98 5.11 17.35 -10.11
C LYS A 98 4.14 17.50 -11.29
N ARG A 99 4.37 16.83 -12.43
CA ARG A 99 3.52 16.90 -13.63
C ARG A 99 3.49 15.58 -14.41
N GLY A 100 2.38 15.33 -15.11
CA GLY A 100 2.25 14.27 -16.13
C GLY A 100 2.17 12.83 -15.60
N THR A 101 2.24 12.61 -14.29
CA THR A 101 1.95 11.32 -13.66
C THR A 101 0.44 11.13 -13.46
N PRO A 102 -0.10 9.91 -13.59
CA PRO A 102 -1.45 9.58 -13.16
C PRO A 102 -1.72 9.97 -11.70
N VAL A 103 -2.88 10.55 -11.46
CA VAL A 103 -3.42 10.93 -10.16
C VAL A 103 -4.84 10.40 -10.04
N LEU A 104 -5.07 9.56 -9.03
CA LEU A 104 -6.41 9.17 -8.60
C LEU A 104 -6.73 9.94 -7.32
N SER A 105 -7.80 10.72 -7.33
CA SER A 105 -8.38 11.36 -6.15
C SER A 105 -9.78 10.84 -5.90
N ALA A 106 -10.13 10.61 -4.64
CA ALA A 106 -11.44 10.08 -4.27
C ALA A 106 -12.01 10.77 -3.04
N THR A 107 -13.32 11.05 -3.10
CA THR A 107 -14.16 11.44 -1.98
C THR A 107 -14.83 10.18 -1.46
N PHE A 108 -14.56 9.81 -0.22
CA PHE A 108 -15.18 8.65 0.44
C PHE A 108 -16.25 9.13 1.41
N VAL A 109 -17.41 8.45 1.40
CA VAL A 109 -18.64 8.87 2.09
C VAL A 109 -19.21 7.70 2.88
N ASP A 110 -19.62 7.96 4.12
CA ASP A 110 -20.25 6.99 5.02
C ASP A 110 -21.34 7.68 5.88
N SER A 111 -22.25 6.85 6.38
CA SER A 111 -23.20 7.15 7.46
C SER A 111 -22.53 7.29 8.85
N LYS A 112 -21.33 6.72 9.04
CA LYS A 112 -20.57 6.64 10.30
C LYS A 112 -19.21 7.39 10.24
N PRO A 113 -18.60 7.75 11.38
CA PRO A 113 -17.28 8.41 11.42
C PRO A 113 -16.16 7.64 10.69
N LEU A 114 -15.46 8.32 9.78
CA LEU A 114 -14.46 7.75 8.87
C LEU A 114 -13.07 7.59 9.50
N GLN A 115 -12.91 6.61 10.41
CA GLN A 115 -11.61 6.34 11.06
C GLN A 115 -10.62 5.52 10.21
N ARG A 116 -11.11 4.63 9.32
CA ARG A 116 -10.26 3.75 8.49
C ARG A 116 -9.40 4.50 7.46
N LYS A 117 -8.26 3.91 7.11
CA LYS A 117 -7.27 4.52 6.18
C LYS A 117 -7.32 3.95 4.78
N ASP A 118 -7.76 2.71 4.65
CA ASP A 118 -7.94 2.05 3.37
C ASP A 118 -9.20 2.51 2.62
N ALA A 119 -9.95 3.51 3.08
CA ALA A 119 -11.22 3.95 2.47
C ALA A 119 -11.08 4.23 0.96
N MET A 120 -10.04 4.96 0.54
CA MET A 120 -9.74 5.22 -0.88
C MET A 120 -9.41 3.95 -1.68
N TYR A 121 -8.97 2.88 -1.01
CA TYR A 121 -8.61 1.61 -1.65
C TYR A 121 -9.78 0.61 -1.70
N SER A 122 -10.71 0.72 -0.75
CA SER A 122 -11.66 -0.34 -0.38
C SER A 122 -13.13 0.06 -0.54
N PHE A 123 -13.47 1.35 -0.59
CA PHE A 123 -14.84 1.78 -0.81
C PHE A 123 -15.20 1.60 -2.30
N PRO A 124 -16.39 1.03 -2.61
CA PRO A 124 -16.88 0.89 -3.97
C PRO A 124 -17.02 2.28 -4.62
N MET A 125 -16.45 2.45 -5.81
CA MET A 125 -16.50 3.71 -6.56
C MET A 125 -17.83 3.76 -7.33
N ALA A 126 -18.77 4.58 -6.86
CA ALA A 126 -20.08 4.72 -7.48
C ALA A 126 -20.05 5.56 -8.77
N VAL A 127 -19.15 6.54 -8.81
CA VAL A 127 -18.90 7.44 -9.95
C VAL A 127 -17.40 7.65 -10.08
N LEU A 128 -16.82 7.37 -11.25
CA LEU A 128 -15.44 7.71 -11.60
C LEU A 128 -15.45 8.63 -12.82
N THR A 129 -14.79 9.78 -12.72
CA THR A 129 -14.55 10.67 -13.86
C THR A 129 -13.12 10.58 -14.34
N VAL A 130 -12.91 10.58 -15.65
CA VAL A 130 -11.59 10.51 -16.29
C VAL A 130 -11.40 11.74 -17.17
N THR A 131 -10.49 12.64 -16.78
CA THR A 131 -10.22 13.89 -17.51
C THR A 131 -9.21 13.70 -18.65
N ASN A 132 -8.31 12.72 -18.52
CA ASN A 132 -7.18 12.45 -19.43
C ASN A 132 -7.23 11.01 -19.95
N PHE A 133 -8.24 10.69 -20.76
CA PHE A 133 -8.54 9.30 -21.15
C PHE A 133 -7.42 8.63 -21.96
N GLU A 134 -6.85 9.32 -22.96
CA GLU A 134 -5.91 8.74 -23.91
C GLU A 134 -4.58 8.34 -23.25
N GLU A 135 -4.15 9.12 -22.25
CA GLU A 135 -2.95 8.86 -21.47
C GLU A 135 -3.17 7.74 -20.44
N MET A 136 -4.37 7.63 -19.87
CA MET A 136 -4.67 6.71 -18.77
C MET A 136 -5.21 5.34 -19.20
N LYS A 137 -5.83 5.21 -20.39
CA LYS A 137 -6.52 3.98 -20.84
C LYS A 137 -5.64 2.71 -20.86
N ARG A 138 -4.32 2.87 -20.91
CA ARG A 138 -3.32 1.78 -20.82
C ARG A 138 -3.24 1.13 -19.43
N GLN A 139 -3.89 1.71 -18.41
CA GLN A 139 -3.99 1.17 -17.05
C GLN A 139 -5.46 0.91 -16.69
N PRO A 140 -6.16 -0.05 -17.36
CA PRO A 140 -7.60 -0.24 -17.24
C PRO A 140 -8.05 -0.62 -15.82
N ASP A 141 -7.15 -1.16 -14.98
CA ASP A 141 -7.43 -1.44 -13.58
C ASP A 141 -7.68 -0.17 -12.72
N LEU A 142 -7.23 1.02 -13.15
CA LEU A 142 -7.63 2.29 -12.54
C LEU A 142 -9.13 2.60 -12.76
N PHE A 143 -9.75 2.00 -13.77
CA PHE A 143 -11.11 2.29 -14.21
C PHE A 143 -12.09 1.29 -13.60
N PHE A 144 -11.78 -0.01 -13.64
CA PHE A 144 -12.68 -1.08 -13.20
C PHE A 144 -12.28 -1.75 -11.89
N GLY A 145 -11.07 -1.51 -11.37
CA GLY A 145 -10.58 -2.17 -10.15
C GLY A 145 -11.36 -1.81 -8.89
N GLN A 146 -11.94 -0.61 -8.84
CA GLN A 146 -12.76 -0.12 -7.72
C GLN A 146 -14.19 0.26 -8.11
N LEU A 147 -14.49 0.39 -9.41
CA LEU A 147 -15.83 0.73 -9.87
C LEU A 147 -16.82 -0.32 -9.35
N GLU A 148 -17.91 0.15 -8.76
CA GLU A 148 -18.94 -0.77 -8.32
C GLU A 148 -19.67 -1.39 -9.55
N PRO A 149 -20.20 -2.61 -9.43
CA PRO A 149 -21.07 -3.16 -10.45
C PRO A 149 -22.28 -2.25 -10.77
N GLY A 150 -22.32 -1.70 -11.99
CA GLY A 150 -23.33 -0.71 -12.38
C GLY A 150 -22.98 0.74 -12.00
N GLY A 151 -21.75 1.00 -11.57
CA GLY A 151 -21.19 2.34 -11.38
C GLY A 151 -21.04 3.12 -12.68
N PHE A 152 -20.89 4.43 -12.55
CA PHE A 152 -20.79 5.37 -13.67
C PHE A 152 -19.33 5.70 -13.99
N LEU A 153 -18.95 5.60 -15.26
CA LEU A 153 -17.65 6.00 -15.79
C LEU A 153 -17.83 7.19 -16.75
N ILE A 154 -17.54 8.39 -16.27
CA ILE A 154 -17.65 9.64 -17.04
C ILE A 154 -16.30 9.95 -17.68
N VAL A 155 -16.26 10.12 -18.99
CA VAL A 155 -15.02 10.29 -19.76
C VAL A 155 -15.04 11.60 -20.51
N ASN A 156 -14.00 12.43 -20.33
CA ASN A 156 -13.79 13.66 -21.10
C ASN A 156 -13.36 13.33 -22.55
N GLN A 157 -14.32 13.03 -23.42
CA GLN A 157 -14.09 12.60 -24.80
C GLN A 157 -15.26 12.95 -25.73
N ARG A 158 -15.00 12.87 -27.04
CA ARG A 158 -16.02 13.00 -28.11
C ARG A 158 -16.48 11.66 -28.69
N LYS A 159 -15.75 10.59 -28.40
CA LYS A 159 -16.01 9.22 -28.91
C LYS A 159 -17.30 8.64 -28.29
N PRO A 160 -18.07 7.80 -29.00
CA PRO A 160 -19.20 7.09 -28.42
C PRO A 160 -18.81 6.22 -27.22
N ALA A 161 -19.70 6.09 -26.23
CA ALA A 161 -19.43 5.39 -24.98
C ALA A 161 -18.98 3.93 -25.17
N ASP A 162 -19.58 3.17 -26.08
CA ASP A 162 -19.18 1.78 -26.33
C ASP A 162 -17.83 1.64 -27.06
N LEU A 163 -17.40 2.67 -27.82
CA LEU A 163 -16.05 2.70 -28.38
C LEU A 163 -15.02 2.89 -27.26
N LEU A 164 -15.27 3.83 -26.35
CA LEU A 164 -14.42 4.09 -25.17
C LEU A 164 -14.33 2.86 -24.26
N TRP A 165 -15.45 2.16 -24.05
CA TRP A 165 -15.45 0.90 -23.31
C TRP A 165 -14.58 -0.17 -24.01
N ARG A 166 -14.73 -0.35 -25.33
CA ARG A 166 -13.90 -1.31 -26.09
C ARG A 166 -12.40 -0.99 -26.02
N GLU A 167 -12.01 0.28 -26.15
CA GLU A 167 -10.61 0.72 -26.02
C GLU A 167 -10.01 0.40 -24.63
N LEU A 168 -10.81 0.47 -23.56
CA LEU A 168 -10.36 0.03 -22.23
C LEU A 168 -10.21 -1.50 -22.14
N VAL A 169 -11.20 -2.24 -22.63
CA VAL A 169 -11.22 -3.71 -22.50
C VAL A 169 -10.19 -4.39 -23.40
N GLU A 170 -9.75 -3.73 -24.48
CA GLU A 170 -8.67 -4.19 -25.36
C GLU A 170 -7.36 -4.48 -24.60
N HIS A 171 -7.10 -3.76 -23.50
CA HIS A 171 -5.90 -3.90 -22.65
C HIS A 171 -5.95 -5.07 -21.65
N TYR A 172 -7.03 -5.85 -21.61
CA TYR A 172 -7.11 -7.09 -20.80
C TYR A 172 -6.72 -8.35 -21.60
N PRO A 173 -6.33 -9.44 -20.91
CA PRO A 173 -6.16 -10.76 -21.49
C PRO A 173 -7.35 -11.20 -22.37
N ALA A 174 -7.06 -11.95 -23.43
CA ALA A 174 -8.03 -12.23 -24.49
C ALA A 174 -9.26 -13.03 -24.02
N ASP A 175 -9.08 -13.94 -23.07
CA ASP A 175 -10.10 -14.72 -22.38
C ASP A 175 -11.04 -13.82 -21.55
N ILE A 176 -10.47 -12.93 -20.73
CA ILE A 176 -11.21 -11.95 -19.93
C ILE A 176 -11.99 -11.00 -20.84
N ARG A 177 -11.35 -10.50 -21.91
CA ARG A 177 -11.95 -9.60 -22.90
C ARG A 177 -13.13 -10.25 -23.62
N GLN A 178 -12.96 -11.47 -24.14
CA GLN A 178 -14.02 -12.16 -24.86
C GLN A 178 -15.22 -12.42 -23.96
N LEU A 179 -15.00 -12.96 -22.76
CA LEU A 179 -16.07 -13.23 -21.79
C LEU A 179 -16.79 -11.92 -21.38
N ALA A 180 -16.06 -10.83 -21.19
CA ALA A 180 -16.66 -9.53 -20.86
C ALA A 180 -17.50 -8.96 -22.02
N MET A 181 -17.10 -9.18 -23.28
CA MET A 181 -17.87 -8.75 -24.45
C MET A 181 -19.16 -9.55 -24.61
N GLU A 182 -19.11 -10.87 -24.42
CA GLU A 182 -20.28 -11.76 -24.43
C GLU A 182 -21.29 -11.35 -23.34
N LEU A 183 -20.84 -11.29 -22.08
CA LEU A 183 -21.70 -10.96 -20.94
C LEU A 183 -22.22 -9.52 -20.98
N ARG A 184 -21.49 -8.57 -21.58
CA ARG A 184 -21.99 -7.20 -21.79
C ARG A 184 -23.06 -7.15 -22.87
N ALA A 185 -22.94 -7.93 -23.94
CA ALA A 185 -23.99 -8.05 -24.94
C ALA A 185 -25.27 -8.64 -24.31
N GLU A 186 -25.14 -9.73 -23.52
CA GLU A 186 -26.25 -10.32 -22.74
C GLU A 186 -26.90 -9.29 -21.78
N TYR A 187 -26.09 -8.57 -20.97
CA TYR A 187 -26.59 -7.65 -19.94
C TYR A 187 -27.30 -6.39 -20.47
N HIS A 188 -26.92 -5.90 -21.64
CA HIS A 188 -27.55 -4.72 -22.28
C HIS A 188 -28.57 -5.08 -23.36
N GLN A 189 -28.81 -6.37 -23.65
CA GLN A 189 -29.71 -6.78 -24.75
C GLN A 189 -31.16 -6.30 -24.54
N ASP A 190 -31.64 -6.33 -23.30
CA ASP A 190 -32.99 -5.89 -22.89
C ASP A 190 -33.01 -4.48 -22.26
N ARG A 191 -31.95 -3.68 -22.46
CA ARG A 191 -31.82 -2.35 -21.85
C ARG A 191 -31.58 -1.29 -22.93
N PRO A 192 -32.20 -0.09 -22.81
CA PRO A 192 -31.98 0.97 -23.78
C PRO A 192 -30.49 1.35 -23.80
N SER A 193 -29.87 1.24 -24.98
CA SER A 193 -28.49 1.66 -25.18
C SER A 193 -28.38 3.18 -25.02
N LEU A 194 -27.38 3.64 -24.26
CA LEU A 194 -27.11 5.06 -24.01
C LEU A 194 -26.49 5.78 -25.24
N GLN A 195 -26.81 5.33 -26.45
CA GLN A 195 -26.33 5.92 -27.70
C GLN A 195 -27.37 6.92 -28.23
N MET A 196 -27.06 8.21 -28.12
CA MET A 196 -27.73 9.35 -28.78
C MET A 196 -29.24 9.13 -29.07
N VAL A 197 -30.07 9.37 -28.06
CA VAL A 197 -31.53 9.30 -28.21
C VAL A 197 -32.00 10.28 -29.31
N GLN A 198 -32.54 9.72 -30.40
CA GLN A 198 -33.42 10.48 -31.29
C GLN A 198 -34.83 10.53 -30.70
N PRO A 199 -35.62 11.60 -30.92
CA PRO A 199 -36.71 11.97 -30.00
C PRO A 199 -37.97 11.07 -29.98
N ASP A 200 -38.06 10.03 -30.80
CA ASP A 200 -39.32 9.34 -31.12
C ASP A 200 -39.24 7.80 -31.08
N ALA A 201 -39.25 7.22 -29.87
CA ALA A 201 -39.78 5.85 -29.65
C ALA A 201 -40.13 5.60 -28.17
N ARG A 202 -41.43 5.48 -27.85
CA ARG A 202 -41.89 4.97 -26.54
C ARG A 202 -42.06 3.45 -26.61
N ALA A 203 -41.23 2.69 -25.89
CA ALA A 203 -41.43 1.27 -25.66
C ALA A 203 -41.60 1.00 -24.15
N VAL A 204 -42.63 0.23 -23.80
CA VAL A 204 -42.94 -0.15 -22.41
C VAL A 204 -42.40 -1.55 -22.16
N VAL A 205 -41.44 -1.69 -21.25
CA VAL A 205 -40.93 -2.99 -20.81
C VAL A 205 -41.63 -3.39 -19.51
N ARG A 206 -42.21 -4.59 -19.49
CA ARG A 206 -42.67 -5.27 -18.28
C ARG A 206 -41.53 -6.09 -17.69
N THR A 207 -41.39 -6.10 -16.38
CA THR A 207 -40.51 -7.03 -15.66
C THR A 207 -41.36 -7.91 -14.75
N ASP A 208 -41.39 -9.21 -15.03
CA ASP A 208 -41.99 -10.21 -14.14
C ASP A 208 -41.04 -10.53 -12.98
N ASP A 209 -41.64 -10.95 -11.86
CA ASP A 209 -41.02 -11.05 -10.55
C ASP A 209 -40.44 -12.46 -10.29
N THR A 210 -39.12 -12.68 -10.42
CA THR A 210 -38.42 -13.82 -9.79
C THR A 210 -36.92 -13.57 -9.56
N SER A 211 -36.51 -13.68 -8.29
CA SER A 211 -35.19 -14.11 -7.77
C SER A 211 -33.88 -13.56 -8.39
N ALA A 212 -33.12 -12.85 -7.54
CA ALA A 212 -31.75 -12.35 -7.72
C ALA A 212 -31.58 -11.21 -8.76
N GLY A 213 -31.08 -10.06 -8.29
CA GLY A 213 -30.85 -8.90 -9.15
C GLY A 213 -29.84 -9.19 -10.28
N PRO A 214 -29.97 -8.51 -11.44
CA PRO A 214 -29.25 -8.87 -12.68
C PRO A 214 -27.72 -8.87 -12.55
N THR A 215 -27.17 -8.03 -11.67
CA THR A 215 -25.73 -8.03 -11.33
C THR A 215 -25.27 -9.34 -10.68
N ALA A 216 -26.10 -9.97 -9.86
CA ALA A 216 -25.77 -11.25 -9.20
C ALA A 216 -25.75 -12.42 -10.21
N ALA A 217 -26.64 -12.37 -11.22
CA ALA A 217 -26.61 -13.33 -12.33
C ALA A 217 -25.30 -13.23 -13.13
N ILE A 218 -24.81 -12.02 -13.40
CA ILE A 218 -23.50 -11.81 -14.04
C ILE A 218 -22.35 -12.35 -13.18
N ARG A 219 -22.33 -12.10 -11.86
CA ARG A 219 -21.30 -12.67 -10.97
C ARG A 219 -21.29 -14.20 -10.99
N ALA A 220 -22.48 -14.82 -10.91
CA ALA A 220 -22.63 -16.27 -10.98
C ALA A 220 -22.18 -16.82 -12.35
N SER A 221 -22.50 -16.14 -13.46
CA SER A 221 -22.06 -16.52 -14.80
C SER A 221 -20.54 -16.46 -14.96
N ILE A 222 -19.88 -15.41 -14.47
CA ILE A 222 -18.40 -15.29 -14.49
C ILE A 222 -17.77 -16.40 -13.65
N ALA A 223 -18.27 -16.61 -12.42
CA ALA A 223 -17.76 -17.65 -11.52
C ALA A 223 -17.86 -19.06 -12.16
N GLN A 224 -19.00 -19.35 -12.80
CA GLN A 224 -19.25 -20.63 -13.46
C GLN A 224 -18.45 -20.80 -14.75
N ARG A 225 -18.33 -19.77 -15.61
CA ARG A 225 -17.61 -19.88 -16.90
C ARG A 225 -16.09 -19.92 -16.73
N LEU A 226 -15.52 -19.26 -15.70
CA LEU A 226 -14.06 -19.25 -15.46
C LEU A 226 -13.57 -20.40 -14.57
N TRP A 227 -14.35 -20.84 -13.58
CA TRP A 227 -13.90 -21.85 -12.59
C TRP A 227 -14.87 -23.01 -12.33
N GLY A 228 -16.03 -23.05 -13.00
CA GLY A 228 -17.03 -24.10 -12.83
C GLY A 228 -17.68 -24.15 -11.44
N GLN A 229 -17.65 -23.04 -10.68
CA GLN A 229 -18.01 -22.98 -9.27
C GLN A 229 -18.90 -21.78 -8.94
N THR A 230 -19.63 -21.87 -7.82
CA THR A 230 -20.44 -20.77 -7.27
C THR A 230 -19.55 -19.68 -6.65
N GLU A 231 -19.99 -18.41 -6.70
CA GLU A 231 -19.25 -17.25 -6.16
C GLU A 231 -18.76 -17.47 -4.71
N SER A 232 -19.57 -18.11 -3.87
CA SER A 232 -19.28 -18.44 -2.46
C SER A 232 -18.12 -19.43 -2.24
N ARG A 233 -17.67 -20.15 -3.27
CA ARG A 233 -16.56 -21.12 -3.22
C ARG A 233 -15.25 -20.58 -3.81
N LEU A 234 -15.30 -19.40 -4.41
CA LEU A 234 -14.12 -18.74 -4.97
C LEU A 234 -13.23 -18.20 -3.85
N ASN A 235 -11.91 -18.31 -4.04
CA ASN A 235 -10.93 -17.67 -3.16
C ASN A 235 -10.99 -16.13 -3.29
N MET A 236 -10.33 -15.39 -2.38
CA MET A 236 -10.44 -13.93 -2.38
C MET A 236 -9.95 -13.27 -3.68
N GLU A 237 -8.90 -13.78 -4.33
CA GLU A 237 -8.40 -13.23 -5.60
C GLU A 237 -9.40 -13.48 -6.74
N GLN A 238 -9.97 -14.68 -6.82
CA GLN A 238 -11.02 -15.03 -7.76
C GLN A 238 -12.26 -14.15 -7.53
N GLN A 239 -12.69 -13.95 -6.29
CA GLN A 239 -13.79 -13.02 -5.95
C GLN A 239 -13.47 -11.57 -6.33
N ARG A 240 -12.24 -11.09 -6.12
CA ARG A 240 -11.80 -9.75 -6.57
C ARG A 240 -11.87 -9.65 -8.10
N LEU A 241 -11.45 -10.68 -8.83
CA LEU A 241 -11.56 -10.73 -10.29
C LEU A 241 -13.02 -10.77 -10.77
N VAL A 242 -13.89 -11.57 -10.15
CA VAL A 242 -15.35 -11.57 -10.43
C VAL A 242 -15.93 -10.18 -10.22
N ARG A 243 -15.63 -9.52 -9.09
CA ARG A 243 -16.12 -8.15 -8.82
C ARG A 243 -15.65 -7.17 -9.90
N LYS A 244 -14.36 -7.18 -10.26
CA LYS A 244 -13.78 -6.35 -11.33
C LYS A 244 -14.42 -6.61 -12.70
N MET A 245 -14.59 -7.88 -13.09
CA MET A 245 -15.23 -8.25 -14.36
C MET A 245 -16.71 -7.88 -14.39
N THR A 246 -17.41 -8.01 -13.27
CA THR A 246 -18.82 -7.58 -13.16
C THR A 246 -18.94 -6.07 -13.26
N ALA A 247 -18.01 -5.31 -12.66
CA ALA A 247 -17.92 -3.87 -12.84
C ALA A 247 -17.68 -3.50 -14.31
N MET A 248 -16.71 -4.13 -14.97
CA MET A 248 -16.40 -3.95 -16.39
C MET A 248 -17.61 -4.25 -17.30
N VAL A 249 -18.33 -5.34 -17.07
CA VAL A 249 -19.55 -5.71 -17.83
C VAL A 249 -20.67 -4.68 -17.59
N CYS A 250 -21.00 -4.41 -16.33
CA CYS A 250 -22.15 -3.62 -15.92
C CYS A 250 -21.93 -2.09 -15.98
N ALA A 251 -20.70 -1.61 -16.21
CA ALA A 251 -20.35 -0.20 -16.19
C ALA A 251 -21.20 0.66 -17.14
N GLN A 252 -21.69 1.78 -16.62
CA GLN A 252 -22.40 2.80 -17.38
C GLN A 252 -21.40 3.87 -17.84
N VAL A 253 -20.91 3.73 -19.07
CA VAL A 253 -19.93 4.66 -19.66
C VAL A 253 -20.65 5.86 -20.27
N ILE A 254 -20.18 7.06 -19.96
CA ILE A 254 -20.74 8.34 -20.40
C ILE A 254 -19.62 9.15 -21.03
N SER A 255 -19.86 9.69 -22.22
CA SER A 255 -18.89 10.52 -22.95
C SER A 255 -19.35 11.97 -22.96
N VAL A 256 -18.50 12.89 -22.50
CA VAL A 256 -18.81 14.33 -22.44
C VAL A 256 -17.59 15.12 -22.90
N ASP A 257 -17.74 15.98 -23.90
CA ASP A 257 -16.68 16.87 -24.40
C ASP A 257 -16.51 18.09 -23.49
N MET A 258 -15.89 17.92 -22.32
CA MET A 258 -15.77 18.97 -21.30
C MET A 258 -14.92 20.15 -21.81
N ASP A 259 -13.85 19.85 -22.55
CA ASP A 259 -12.99 20.87 -23.18
C ASP A 259 -13.71 21.65 -24.29
N GLY A 260 -14.51 20.96 -25.12
CA GLY A 260 -15.37 21.62 -26.11
C GLY A 260 -16.41 22.53 -25.47
N ILE A 261 -17.11 22.03 -24.44
CA ILE A 261 -18.12 22.82 -23.70
C ILE A 261 -17.49 24.05 -23.03
N MET A 262 -16.32 23.91 -22.38
CA MET A 262 -15.66 25.06 -21.77
C MET A 262 -15.15 26.07 -22.80
N ARG A 263 -14.72 25.61 -23.98
CA ARG A 263 -14.34 26.47 -25.11
C ARG A 263 -15.55 27.22 -25.70
N GLU A 264 -16.70 26.56 -25.85
CA GLU A 264 -17.95 27.20 -26.30
C GLU A 264 -18.42 28.31 -25.35
N VAL A 265 -18.27 28.11 -24.04
CA VAL A 265 -18.75 29.06 -23.02
C VAL A 265 -17.74 30.19 -22.77
N SER A 266 -16.44 29.89 -22.75
CA SER A 266 -15.40 30.88 -22.46
C SER A 266 -14.92 31.67 -23.68
N GLY A 267 -15.07 31.11 -24.89
CA GLY A 267 -14.53 31.65 -26.13
C GLY A 267 -13.03 31.40 -26.34
N THR A 268 -12.35 30.66 -25.44
CA THR A 268 -10.92 30.32 -25.55
C THR A 268 -10.65 28.87 -25.13
N GLY A 269 -9.50 28.31 -25.53
CA GLY A 269 -8.98 27.04 -25.00
C GLY A 269 -8.19 27.18 -23.69
N ASP A 270 -7.92 28.39 -23.21
CA ASP A 270 -7.04 28.63 -22.06
C ASP A 270 -7.68 28.35 -20.68
N VAL A 271 -9.00 28.15 -20.63
CA VAL A 271 -9.72 27.90 -19.37
C VAL A 271 -9.87 26.41 -19.13
N VAL A 272 -9.28 25.94 -18.02
CA VAL A 272 -9.31 24.54 -17.58
C VAL A 272 -10.74 24.03 -17.43
N SER A 273 -11.07 22.92 -18.09
CA SER A 273 -12.42 22.36 -18.16
C SER A 273 -12.84 21.52 -16.95
N ASN A 274 -11.92 21.15 -16.05
CA ASN A 274 -12.18 20.03 -15.12
C ASN A 274 -13.36 20.23 -14.14
N LEU A 275 -13.74 21.46 -13.77
CA LEU A 275 -14.95 21.68 -12.97
C LEU A 275 -16.26 21.37 -13.72
N VAL A 276 -16.24 21.31 -15.06
CA VAL A 276 -17.39 20.94 -15.91
C VAL A 276 -17.90 19.53 -15.59
N ALA A 277 -17.01 18.63 -15.13
CA ALA A 277 -17.35 17.28 -14.68
C ALA A 277 -18.41 17.23 -13.56
N ILE A 278 -18.52 18.29 -12.74
CA ILE A 278 -19.42 18.31 -11.58
C ILE A 278 -20.89 18.13 -11.99
N GLY A 279 -21.31 18.66 -13.14
CA GLY A 279 -22.67 18.51 -13.66
C GLY A 279 -23.03 17.03 -13.92
N PRO A 280 -22.31 16.33 -14.83
CA PRO A 280 -22.47 14.89 -15.04
C PRO A 280 -22.32 14.04 -13.76
N MET A 281 -21.35 14.35 -12.88
CA MET A 281 -21.14 13.61 -11.63
C MET A 281 -22.31 13.75 -10.66
N PHE A 282 -22.85 14.96 -10.51
CA PHE A 282 -24.03 15.21 -9.66
C PHE A 282 -25.24 14.42 -10.18
N GLN A 283 -25.43 14.38 -11.50
CA GLN A 283 -26.53 13.68 -12.13
C GLN A 283 -26.39 12.16 -12.05
N ALA A 284 -25.16 11.64 -12.11
CA ALA A 284 -24.87 10.23 -11.86
C ALA A 284 -25.24 9.84 -10.41
N LEU A 285 -25.01 10.73 -9.43
CA LEU A 285 -25.47 10.53 -8.04
C LEU A 285 -27.00 10.60 -7.94
N GLN A 286 -27.67 11.51 -8.63
CA GLN A 286 -29.15 11.51 -8.69
C GLN A 286 -29.69 10.19 -9.29
N ALA A 287 -29.02 9.64 -10.31
CA ALA A 287 -29.38 8.35 -10.91
C ALA A 287 -29.07 7.13 -10.00
N LYS A 288 -28.21 7.29 -8.98
CA LYS A 288 -28.07 6.35 -7.85
C LYS A 288 -29.18 6.48 -6.79
N GLY A 289 -30.13 7.39 -7.00
CA GLY A 289 -31.32 7.59 -6.17
C GLY A 289 -31.18 8.66 -5.08
N PHE A 290 -30.08 9.41 -5.02
CA PHE A 290 -29.92 10.49 -4.04
C PHE A 290 -30.89 11.66 -4.33
N ASP A 291 -31.60 12.15 -3.30
CA ASP A 291 -32.50 13.31 -3.36
C ASP A 291 -31.73 14.65 -3.40
N PHE A 292 -30.90 14.79 -4.43
CA PHE A 292 -30.18 16.01 -4.75
C PHE A 292 -30.93 16.78 -5.84
N ASP A 293 -30.98 18.10 -5.72
CA ASP A 293 -31.64 19.00 -6.67
C ASP A 293 -30.63 20.02 -7.17
N TRP A 294 -30.42 20.09 -8.48
CA TRP A 294 -29.36 20.90 -9.08
C TRP A 294 -29.51 22.38 -8.71
N SER A 295 -30.70 22.96 -8.86
CA SER A 295 -30.94 24.39 -8.63
C SER A 295 -30.78 24.79 -7.16
N ARG A 296 -31.23 23.95 -6.23
CA ARG A 296 -31.11 24.13 -4.77
C ARG A 296 -29.67 23.94 -4.29
N ASP A 297 -28.98 22.93 -4.82
CA ASP A 297 -27.73 22.42 -4.26
C ASP A 297 -26.47 22.98 -4.95
N LEU A 298 -26.59 23.62 -6.12
CA LEU A 298 -25.49 24.28 -6.83
C LEU A 298 -24.75 25.32 -5.98
N SER A 299 -25.49 26.11 -5.18
CA SER A 299 -24.89 27.10 -4.27
C SER A 299 -23.98 26.46 -3.22
N LEU A 300 -24.26 25.22 -2.80
CA LEU A 300 -23.49 24.49 -1.81
C LEU A 300 -22.25 23.81 -2.42
N LEU A 301 -22.37 23.24 -3.62
CA LEU A 301 -21.23 22.75 -4.40
C LEU A 301 -20.21 23.88 -4.65
N SER A 302 -20.70 25.06 -4.99
CA SER A 302 -19.88 26.21 -5.37
C SER A 302 -19.04 26.76 -4.22
N GLN A 303 -19.45 26.58 -2.96
CA GLN A 303 -18.63 26.94 -1.80
C GLN A 303 -17.31 26.17 -1.72
N GLY A 304 -17.21 25.01 -2.36
CA GLY A 304 -15.95 24.26 -2.48
C GLY A 304 -15.01 24.73 -3.59
N PHE A 305 -15.41 25.71 -4.41
CA PHE A 305 -14.61 26.13 -5.57
C PHE A 305 -13.31 26.82 -5.14
N PRO A 306 -12.24 26.77 -5.96
CA PRO A 306 -11.01 27.51 -5.67
C PRO A 306 -11.28 29.01 -5.49
N GLU A 307 -10.66 29.63 -4.50
CA GLU A 307 -10.93 31.03 -4.14
C GLU A 307 -10.68 32.01 -5.31
N ALA A 308 -9.72 31.71 -6.18
CA ALA A 308 -9.45 32.47 -7.40
C ALA A 308 -10.59 32.41 -8.44
N VAL A 309 -11.44 31.38 -8.41
CA VAL A 309 -12.67 31.29 -9.20
C VAL A 309 -13.78 32.09 -8.51
N LEU A 310 -13.95 31.93 -7.19
CA LEU A 310 -14.96 32.65 -6.40
C LEU A 310 -14.77 34.18 -6.44
N LYS A 311 -13.52 34.67 -6.47
CA LYS A 311 -13.19 36.09 -6.61
C LYS A 311 -13.40 36.66 -8.03
N ASN A 312 -13.69 35.82 -9.03
CA ASN A 312 -13.85 36.21 -10.43
C ASN A 312 -15.24 35.82 -10.94
N SER A 313 -16.20 36.74 -10.81
CA SER A 313 -17.61 36.52 -11.19
C SER A 313 -17.77 36.01 -12.63
N LYS A 314 -17.07 36.61 -13.60
CA LYS A 314 -17.12 36.16 -15.01
C LYS A 314 -16.69 34.71 -15.16
N LEU A 315 -15.61 34.30 -14.49
CA LEU A 315 -15.12 32.92 -14.56
C LEU A 315 -16.06 31.94 -13.83
N LEU A 316 -16.66 32.37 -12.72
CA LEU A 316 -17.67 31.60 -12.00
C LEU A 316 -18.92 31.36 -12.86
N ASP A 317 -19.44 32.41 -13.52
CA ASP A 317 -20.59 32.31 -14.43
C ASP A 317 -20.30 31.41 -15.64
N GLN A 318 -19.07 31.43 -16.16
CA GLN A 318 -18.63 30.51 -17.21
C GLN A 318 -18.64 29.06 -16.72
N TYR A 319 -18.17 28.76 -15.51
CA TYR A 319 -18.28 27.41 -14.96
C TYR A 319 -19.73 26.97 -14.73
N TYR A 320 -20.61 27.86 -14.26
CA TYR A 320 -22.04 27.53 -14.11
C TYR A 320 -22.67 27.08 -15.43
N GLN A 321 -22.53 27.88 -16.49
CA GLN A 321 -23.07 27.55 -17.81
C GLN A 321 -22.44 26.28 -18.40
N ALA A 322 -21.14 26.07 -18.19
CA ALA A 322 -20.45 24.90 -18.71
C ALA A 322 -20.85 23.61 -17.97
N MET A 323 -20.96 23.63 -16.63
CA MET A 323 -21.48 22.49 -15.86
C MET A 323 -22.92 22.14 -16.24
N GLU A 324 -23.78 23.15 -16.45
CA GLU A 324 -25.17 22.94 -16.83
C GLU A 324 -25.29 22.32 -18.24
N ARG A 325 -24.56 22.85 -19.23
CA ARG A 325 -24.48 22.23 -20.57
C ARG A 325 -23.93 20.81 -20.53
N ALA A 326 -22.96 20.51 -19.67
CA ALA A 326 -22.42 19.16 -19.52
C ALA A 326 -23.42 18.20 -18.88
N ARG A 327 -24.19 18.66 -17.88
CA ARG A 327 -25.31 17.92 -17.29
C ARG A 327 -26.33 17.56 -18.37
N GLU A 328 -26.79 18.55 -19.15
CA GLU A 328 -27.73 18.34 -20.26
C GLU A 328 -27.19 17.38 -21.33
N ARG A 329 -25.95 17.58 -21.79
CA ARG A 329 -25.32 16.76 -22.84
C ARG A 329 -24.87 15.37 -22.39
N SER A 330 -24.93 15.05 -21.09
CA SER A 330 -24.55 13.73 -20.57
C SER A 330 -25.56 12.61 -20.92
N GLY A 331 -26.78 12.97 -21.32
CA GLY A 331 -27.89 12.02 -21.56
C GLY A 331 -28.54 11.46 -20.29
N LEU A 332 -27.97 11.70 -19.09
CA LEU A 332 -28.47 11.14 -17.83
C LEU A 332 -29.84 11.68 -17.40
N ALA A 333 -30.33 12.78 -17.97
CA ALA A 333 -31.61 13.39 -17.58
C ALA A 333 -32.81 12.49 -17.89
N GLU A 334 -32.73 11.75 -19.00
CA GLU A 334 -33.81 10.92 -19.52
C GLU A 334 -34.00 9.61 -18.71
N LEU A 335 -32.96 9.19 -17.99
CA LEU A 335 -33.01 8.08 -17.02
C LEU A 335 -33.85 8.42 -15.77
N GLN A 336 -33.94 9.70 -15.37
CA GLN A 336 -34.82 10.11 -14.27
C GLN A 336 -36.30 10.08 -14.68
N ALA A 337 -36.61 10.53 -15.90
CA ALA A 337 -37.98 10.57 -16.41
C ALA A 337 -38.60 9.16 -16.59
N SER A 338 -37.77 8.16 -16.94
CA SER A 338 -38.19 6.77 -17.09
C SER A 338 -38.32 6.02 -15.76
N SER A 339 -37.49 6.34 -14.75
CA SER A 339 -37.58 5.74 -13.41
C SER A 339 -38.74 6.30 -12.56
N LEU A 340 -39.14 7.56 -12.77
CA LEU A 340 -40.31 8.16 -12.11
C LEU A 340 -41.65 7.49 -12.44
N ILE A 341 -41.74 6.76 -13.56
CA ILE A 341 -42.97 6.04 -13.97
C ILE A 341 -43.20 4.77 -13.11
N VAL A 342 -42.21 4.35 -12.31
CA VAL A 342 -42.31 3.16 -11.44
C VAL A 342 -42.81 3.49 -10.02
N GLN A 343 -42.94 4.77 -9.65
CA GLN A 343 -43.56 5.17 -8.36
C GLN A 343 -45.09 5.12 -8.41
N GLY A 344 -45.61 3.89 -8.57
CA GLY A 344 -47.03 3.57 -8.71
C GLY A 344 -47.55 2.47 -7.78
N SER A 345 -46.78 2.05 -6.77
CA SER A 345 -47.23 1.19 -5.68
C SER A 345 -46.90 1.83 -4.34
N GLY A 346 -47.94 2.15 -3.56
CA GLY A 346 -47.76 2.84 -2.29
C GLY A 346 -47.09 1.97 -1.25
N PHE A 347 -46.16 2.54 -0.48
CA PHE A 347 -45.75 1.97 0.80
C PHE A 347 -46.95 1.99 1.75
N GLY A 348 -47.72 0.91 1.74
CA GLY A 348 -48.76 0.65 2.72
C GLY A 348 -48.12 0.47 4.09
N VAL A 349 -48.18 1.51 4.91
CA VAL A 349 -47.87 1.40 6.34
C VAL A 349 -49.00 0.58 6.96
N GLU A 350 -48.80 -0.74 7.07
CA GLU A 350 -49.66 -1.59 7.88
C GLU A 350 -49.58 -1.14 9.34
N THR A 351 -50.61 -0.41 9.77
CA THR A 351 -50.81 -0.07 11.18
C THR A 351 -51.26 -1.33 11.92
N PRO A 352 -50.50 -1.82 12.92
CA PRO A 352 -50.95 -2.96 13.71
C PRO A 352 -52.19 -2.56 14.52
N GLY A 353 -53.29 -3.31 14.35
CA GLY A 353 -54.55 -3.05 15.03
C GLY A 353 -54.40 -3.07 16.55
N GLY A 354 -55.07 -2.12 17.23
CA GLY A 354 -54.93 -1.92 18.67
C GLY A 354 -55.39 -3.12 19.52
N GLY A 355 -54.43 -3.75 20.21
CA GLY A 355 -54.67 -4.78 21.22
C GLY A 355 -54.15 -4.35 22.59
N SER A 356 -55.05 -3.89 23.47
CA SER A 356 -54.69 -3.41 24.82
C SER A 356 -54.14 -4.52 25.72
N ARG A 357 -52.84 -4.45 26.06
CA ARG A 357 -52.28 -5.08 27.27
C ARG A 357 -51.32 -4.12 27.98
N LYS A 358 -51.76 -3.60 29.14
CA LYS A 358 -50.90 -2.85 30.07
C LYS A 358 -49.83 -3.79 30.64
N GLY A 359 -48.56 -3.42 30.49
CA GLY A 359 -47.42 -4.16 31.02
C GLY A 359 -46.15 -3.31 30.98
N SER A 360 -45.82 -2.70 32.11
CA SER A 360 -44.65 -1.86 32.42
C SER A 360 -43.36 -2.13 31.62
N ARG A 361 -42.85 -1.11 30.93
CA ARG A 361 -41.42 -0.89 30.63
C ARG A 361 -41.12 0.61 30.54
N GLU A 362 -40.75 1.22 31.67
CA GLU A 362 -40.09 2.53 31.70
C GLU A 362 -38.58 2.33 31.47
N SER A 363 -38.19 2.06 30.22
CA SER A 363 -36.77 1.96 29.85
C SER A 363 -36.62 1.97 28.32
N ASP A 364 -36.87 3.11 27.66
CA ASP A 364 -36.42 3.40 26.28
C ASP A 364 -36.72 4.86 25.91
N GLN A 365 -35.96 5.81 26.48
CA GLN A 365 -35.85 7.18 25.96
C GLN A 365 -34.64 7.95 26.50
N ALA A 366 -33.46 7.34 26.41
CA ALA A 366 -32.21 8.07 26.29
C ALA A 366 -31.84 8.07 24.81
N MET A 367 -32.26 9.09 24.05
CA MET A 367 -31.68 9.32 22.73
C MET A 367 -30.25 9.81 22.94
N ASP A 368 -29.27 8.98 22.60
CA ASP A 368 -27.88 9.39 22.52
C ASP A 368 -27.72 10.63 21.64
N LEU A 369 -26.89 11.56 22.10
CA LEU A 369 -26.50 12.76 21.35
C LEU A 369 -25.58 12.34 20.20
N ALA A 370 -26.17 11.83 19.12
CA ALA A 370 -25.45 11.36 17.95
C ALA A 370 -24.59 12.47 17.34
N GLU A 371 -23.27 12.23 17.23
CA GLU A 371 -22.32 13.20 16.71
C GLU A 371 -22.71 13.72 15.31
N ASP A 372 -22.46 15.02 15.10
CA ASP A 372 -22.84 15.75 13.90
C ASP A 372 -21.59 16.11 13.07
N PRO A 373 -21.46 15.65 11.82
CA PRO A 373 -20.39 16.10 10.90
C PRO A 373 -20.27 17.62 10.78
N GLY A 374 -21.37 18.37 11.00
CA GLY A 374 -21.40 19.84 11.00
C GLY A 374 -20.72 20.51 12.20
N GLU A 375 -20.25 19.74 13.20
CA GLU A 375 -19.39 20.22 14.29
C GLU A 375 -17.88 19.98 14.02
N TYR A 376 -17.53 19.35 12.90
CA TYR A 376 -16.16 18.94 12.59
C TYR A 376 -15.53 19.82 11.49
N LEU A 377 -14.30 20.25 11.74
CA LEU A 377 -13.51 21.01 10.77
C LEU A 377 -13.05 20.07 9.66
N MET A 378 -13.44 20.35 8.42
CA MET A 378 -12.86 19.67 7.25
C MET A 378 -11.51 20.29 6.90
N ILE A 379 -10.42 19.57 7.19
CA ILE A 379 -9.06 20.05 6.97
C ILE A 379 -8.11 18.92 6.59
N MET A 380 -7.01 19.30 5.91
CA MET A 380 -5.93 18.39 5.55
C MET A 380 -5.08 18.06 6.79
N GLY A 381 -4.79 16.78 7.03
CA GLY A 381 -4.11 16.33 8.26
C GLY A 381 -2.72 16.95 8.48
N GLY A 382 -2.03 17.35 7.41
CA GLY A 382 -0.75 18.05 7.51
C GLY A 382 -0.91 19.49 8.01
N THR A 383 -1.81 20.25 7.39
CA THR A 383 -2.16 21.62 7.81
C THR A 383 -2.67 21.64 9.26
N LEU A 384 -3.52 20.66 9.62
CA LEU A 384 -4.01 20.48 10.99
C LEU A 384 -2.87 20.35 12.01
N ALA A 385 -1.83 19.57 11.72
CA ALA A 385 -0.72 19.38 12.65
C ALA A 385 0.02 20.70 12.94
N GLY A 386 0.27 21.53 11.93
CA GLY A 386 0.87 22.86 12.12
C GLY A 386 -0.05 23.85 12.85
N MET A 387 -1.36 23.82 12.54
CA MET A 387 -2.34 24.67 13.22
C MET A 387 -2.50 24.33 14.71
N VAL A 388 -2.67 23.05 15.06
CA VAL A 388 -2.77 22.61 16.46
C VAL A 388 -1.50 22.95 17.24
N LEU A 389 -0.33 22.78 16.61
CA LEU A 389 0.95 23.10 17.23
C LEU A 389 1.15 24.60 17.44
N SER A 390 0.51 25.45 16.62
CA SER A 390 0.48 26.89 16.83
C SER A 390 -0.31 27.28 18.11
N GLN A 391 -1.35 26.52 18.47
CA GLN A 391 -2.19 26.82 19.65
C GLN A 391 -1.45 26.66 20.99
N VAL A 392 -0.42 25.81 21.06
CA VAL A 392 0.33 25.55 22.31
C VAL A 392 1.42 26.57 22.63
N ALA A 393 1.55 27.62 21.82
CA ALA A 393 2.50 28.69 22.01
C ALA A 393 2.04 29.72 23.05
N LEU A 394 2.87 29.98 24.07
CA LEU A 394 2.59 30.88 25.18
C LEU A 394 3.50 32.12 25.15
N PRO A 395 3.08 33.27 25.74
CA PRO A 395 3.96 34.42 25.95
C PRO A 395 5.22 34.07 26.76
N GLU A 396 5.09 33.21 27.77
CA GLU A 396 6.16 32.85 28.70
C GLU A 396 7.07 31.76 28.15
N HIS A 397 6.59 31.00 27.15
CA HIS A 397 7.37 29.98 26.46
C HIS A 397 6.93 29.83 24.99
N PRO A 398 7.33 30.78 24.11
CA PRO A 398 7.05 30.75 22.68
C PRO A 398 7.66 29.55 21.95
N LEU A 399 7.22 29.29 20.73
CA LEU A 399 7.76 28.23 19.87
C LEU A 399 8.75 28.82 18.86
N PHE A 400 9.87 28.12 18.67
CA PHE A 400 10.80 28.39 17.59
C PHE A 400 10.83 27.17 16.67
N TYR A 401 10.20 27.31 15.51
CA TYR A 401 10.23 26.31 14.45
C TYR A 401 11.48 26.48 13.60
N VAL A 402 12.22 25.39 13.37
CA VAL A 402 13.32 25.34 12.40
C VAL A 402 13.08 24.16 11.47
N GLY A 403 13.12 24.39 10.16
CA GLY A 403 12.72 23.39 9.18
C GLY A 403 13.56 23.36 7.90
N PHE A 404 13.53 22.21 7.24
CA PHE A 404 14.00 22.02 5.87
C PHE A 404 12.85 21.45 5.01
N PRO A 405 12.63 21.92 3.77
CA PRO A 405 11.54 21.43 2.93
C PRO A 405 11.69 19.95 2.52
N ILE A 406 10.91 19.06 3.14
CA ILE A 406 10.88 17.62 2.82
C ILE A 406 9.43 17.10 2.70
N THR A 407 9.13 16.30 1.68
CA THR A 407 7.82 15.66 1.51
C THR A 407 7.69 14.48 2.49
N PRO A 408 6.55 14.25 3.17
CA PRO A 408 5.32 15.05 3.16
C PRO A 408 5.20 16.07 4.32
N ALA A 409 6.29 16.43 5.00
CA ALA A 409 6.36 17.45 6.05
C ALA A 409 6.07 18.90 5.59
N GLY A 410 5.94 19.13 4.29
CA GLY A 410 5.60 20.44 3.71
C GLY A 410 4.29 21.04 4.21
N ASN A 411 3.19 20.27 4.32
CA ASN A 411 1.89 20.82 4.72
C ASN A 411 1.85 21.33 6.17
N PRO A 412 2.40 20.61 7.17
CA PRO A 412 2.62 21.16 8.53
C PRO A 412 3.53 22.39 8.55
N PHE A 413 4.61 22.37 7.76
CA PHE A 413 5.53 23.50 7.63
C PHE A 413 4.82 24.77 7.13
N TYR A 414 4.09 24.69 6.02
CA TYR A 414 3.36 25.83 5.45
C TYR A 414 2.33 26.40 6.44
N ALA A 415 1.67 25.56 7.25
CA ALA A 415 0.72 26.05 8.26
C ALA A 415 1.39 26.84 9.40
N MET A 416 2.59 26.44 9.86
CA MET A 416 3.37 27.22 10.84
C MET A 416 3.93 28.52 10.22
N ALA A 417 4.40 28.46 8.97
CA ALA A 417 4.87 29.62 8.23
C ALA A 417 3.74 30.63 7.98
N GLU A 418 2.54 30.16 7.63
CA GLU A 418 1.33 30.96 7.48
C GLU A 418 0.89 31.57 8.81
N ALA A 419 0.89 30.82 9.92
CA ALA A 419 0.59 31.36 11.25
C ALA A 419 1.56 32.49 11.63
N TYR A 420 2.86 32.32 11.38
CA TYR A 420 3.88 33.34 11.60
C TYR A 420 3.68 34.57 10.69
N ALA A 421 3.47 34.35 9.39
CA ALA A 421 3.24 35.41 8.41
C ALA A 421 1.96 36.22 8.71
N ASN A 422 0.92 35.58 9.25
CA ASN A 422 -0.32 36.19 9.73
C ASN A 422 -0.20 36.79 11.14
N GLY A 423 1.02 37.03 11.64
CA GLY A 423 1.28 37.81 12.85
C GLY A 423 1.08 37.07 14.18
N HIS A 424 1.12 35.73 14.20
CA HIS A 424 0.99 34.97 15.45
C HIS A 424 2.10 35.37 16.46
N PRO A 425 1.77 35.94 17.64
CA PRO A 425 2.73 36.69 18.46
C PRO A 425 3.76 35.85 19.22
N TYR A 426 3.61 34.52 19.30
CA TYR A 426 4.45 33.62 20.09
C TYR A 426 5.09 32.49 19.29
N ILE A 427 5.22 32.66 17.97
CA ILE A 427 5.89 31.72 17.06
C ILE A 427 7.00 32.47 16.33
N VAL A 428 8.12 31.78 16.12
CA VAL A 428 9.20 32.20 15.20
C VAL A 428 9.48 31.04 14.24
N VAL A 429 9.76 31.35 12.98
CA VAL A 429 10.01 30.38 11.90
C VAL A 429 11.37 30.68 11.26
N ASP A 430 12.23 29.67 11.21
CA ASP A 430 13.45 29.64 10.39
C ASP A 430 13.33 28.53 9.33
N GLU A 431 13.06 28.97 8.09
CA GLU A 431 12.94 28.13 6.90
C GLU A 431 14.22 28.10 6.04
N VAL A 432 15.25 28.87 6.40
CA VAL A 432 16.46 29.05 5.58
C VAL A 432 17.58 28.15 6.12
N ASN A 433 17.47 26.87 5.78
CA ASN A 433 18.40 25.82 6.19
C ASN A 433 18.97 25.10 4.96
N PRO A 434 20.29 24.86 4.88
CA PRO A 434 20.89 24.12 3.76
C PRO A 434 20.73 22.60 3.88
N SER A 435 20.38 22.08 5.06
CA SER A 435 20.07 20.66 5.32
C SER A 435 19.33 20.49 6.65
N GLU A 436 18.69 19.33 6.85
CA GLU A 436 18.13 18.93 8.15
C GLU A 436 19.18 18.84 9.26
N LYS A 437 20.45 18.51 8.97
CA LYS A 437 21.51 18.50 9.99
C LYS A 437 21.73 19.90 10.55
N VAL A 438 21.79 20.93 9.70
CA VAL A 438 21.94 22.33 10.16
C VAL A 438 20.68 22.80 10.90
N ALA A 439 19.49 22.37 10.49
CA ALA A 439 18.27 22.62 11.25
C ALA A 439 18.32 21.99 12.65
N ALA A 440 18.78 20.74 12.76
CA ALA A 440 18.97 20.03 14.02
C ALA A 440 19.99 20.71 14.95
N GLU A 441 21.12 21.17 14.40
CA GLU A 441 22.16 21.93 15.12
C GLU A 441 21.64 23.28 15.65
N LYS A 442 20.81 23.99 14.88
CA LYS A 442 20.12 25.20 15.37
C LYS A 442 19.13 24.88 16.51
N LEU A 443 18.35 23.80 16.38
CA LEU A 443 17.37 23.38 17.37
C LEU A 443 18.01 23.07 18.73
N ILE A 444 19.16 22.36 18.77
CA ILE A 444 19.87 22.11 20.03
C ILE A 444 20.44 23.41 20.65
N GLY A 445 20.88 24.36 19.82
CA GLY A 445 21.27 25.69 20.28
C GLY A 445 20.13 26.41 20.99
N ILE A 446 18.95 26.48 20.35
CA ILE A 446 17.71 27.05 20.92
C ILE A 446 17.35 26.35 22.24
N ALA A 447 17.36 25.02 22.25
CA ALA A 447 17.00 24.20 23.41
C ALA A 447 17.88 24.47 24.65
N ARG A 448 19.20 24.64 24.43
CA ARG A 448 20.22 24.89 25.47
C ARG A 448 20.20 26.32 26.01
N VAL A 449 19.96 27.31 25.14
CA VAL A 449 19.79 28.72 25.56
C VAL A 449 18.50 28.89 26.35
N GLY A 450 17.42 28.20 25.94
CA GLY A 450 16.11 28.31 26.58
C GLY A 450 15.30 29.52 26.12
N GLY A 451 14.15 29.73 26.76
CA GLY A 451 13.20 30.80 26.41
C GLY A 451 12.28 30.49 25.22
N PHE A 452 12.64 29.51 24.38
CA PHE A 452 11.78 28.98 23.32
C PHE A 452 11.71 27.45 23.37
N LEU A 453 10.55 26.90 23.03
CA LEU A 453 10.40 25.48 22.70
C LEU A 453 10.87 25.25 21.26
N PRO A 454 11.94 24.46 21.02
CA PRO A 454 12.35 24.09 19.67
C PRO A 454 11.37 23.10 19.06
N VAL A 455 11.00 23.32 17.79
CA VAL A 455 10.00 22.54 17.06
C VAL A 455 10.48 22.26 15.63
N THR A 456 10.20 21.07 15.10
CA THR A 456 10.46 20.77 13.68
C THR A 456 9.47 19.75 13.10
N PHE A 457 9.28 19.79 11.78
CA PHE A 457 8.62 18.74 11.00
C PHE A 457 9.66 18.17 10.02
N THR A 458 9.80 16.85 9.98
CA THR A 458 10.73 16.17 9.06
C THR A 458 10.21 14.78 8.68
N ALA A 459 10.95 14.06 7.84
CA ALA A 459 10.61 12.72 7.37
C ALA A 459 11.88 11.93 7.06
N SER A 460 11.87 10.60 7.24
CA SER A 460 12.78 9.67 6.56
C SER A 460 14.27 10.06 6.58
N GLN A 461 14.87 10.46 5.44
CA GLN A 461 16.28 10.84 5.33
C GLN A 461 16.61 12.07 6.16
N GLY A 462 15.70 13.05 6.18
CA GLY A 462 15.83 14.25 7.00
C GLY A 462 15.88 13.89 8.48
N TRP A 463 15.02 12.99 8.93
CA TRP A 463 15.06 12.47 10.30
C TRP A 463 16.34 11.68 10.59
N ARG A 464 16.85 10.88 9.64
CA ARG A 464 18.15 10.19 9.79
C ARG A 464 19.34 11.15 9.96
N LEU A 465 19.26 12.39 9.49
CA LEU A 465 20.29 13.40 9.74
C LEU A 465 20.31 13.93 11.19
N PHE A 466 19.27 13.65 12.00
CA PHE A 466 19.25 13.96 13.44
C PHE A 466 20.00 12.92 14.31
N THR A 467 20.59 11.86 13.73
CA THR A 467 21.21 10.74 14.49
C THR A 467 22.28 11.20 15.47
N GLU A 468 23.03 12.26 15.15
CA GLU A 468 24.06 12.85 16.02
C GLU A 468 23.48 13.80 17.10
N ILE A 469 22.25 14.27 16.92
CA ILE A 469 21.65 15.38 17.67
C ILE A 469 20.64 14.90 18.72
N ILE A 470 19.84 13.87 18.45
CA ILE A 470 18.88 13.33 19.43
C ILE A 470 19.56 12.80 20.71
N PRO A 471 20.67 12.03 20.63
CA PRO A 471 21.41 11.63 21.83
C PRO A 471 21.92 12.82 22.66
N GLN A 472 22.19 13.97 22.04
CA GLN A 472 22.57 15.18 22.77
C GLN A 472 21.39 15.90 23.40
N PHE A 473 20.20 15.89 22.77
CA PHE A 473 18.96 16.38 23.38
C PHE A 473 18.59 15.57 24.63
N VAL A 474 18.58 14.25 24.51
CA VAL A 474 18.27 13.32 25.62
C VAL A 474 19.37 13.38 26.68
N GLY A 475 20.63 13.33 26.25
CA GLY A 475 21.83 13.43 27.09
C GLY A 475 21.85 14.66 28.00
N ALA A 476 21.43 15.81 27.47
CA ALA A 476 21.35 17.08 28.20
C ALA A 476 19.94 17.39 28.75
N ARG A 477 19.01 16.43 28.73
CA ARG A 477 17.62 16.55 29.22
C ARG A 477 16.87 17.78 28.69
N LEU A 478 17.03 18.02 27.39
CA LEU A 478 16.48 19.17 26.69
C LEU A 478 15.07 18.91 26.17
N GLU A 479 14.23 19.94 26.27
CA GLU A 479 12.85 19.93 25.77
C GLU A 479 12.83 20.20 24.26
N GLY A 480 11.84 19.65 23.55
CA GLY A 480 11.67 19.86 22.12
C GLY A 480 10.64 18.93 21.50
N LEU A 481 9.95 19.40 20.44
CA LEU A 481 8.92 18.64 19.74
C LEU A 481 9.35 18.33 18.31
N PHE A 482 9.58 17.05 18.04
CA PHE A 482 10.04 16.52 16.75
C PHE A 482 8.90 15.76 16.10
N LEU A 483 8.29 16.35 15.07
CA LEU A 483 7.21 15.71 14.35
C LEU A 483 7.73 15.02 13.10
N ILE A 484 7.47 13.72 12.99
CA ILE A 484 7.92 12.89 11.87
C ILE A 484 6.70 12.55 11.02
N THR A 485 6.66 13.05 9.79
CA THR A 485 5.70 12.62 8.78
C THR A 485 6.21 11.32 8.16
N LYS A 486 5.80 10.19 8.75
CA LYS A 486 6.32 8.85 8.48
C LYS A 486 6.31 8.50 7.00
N ARG A 487 7.49 8.27 6.40
CA ARG A 487 7.61 7.72 5.04
C ARG A 487 8.72 6.69 4.92
N ALA A 488 8.71 5.92 3.83
CA ALA A 488 9.78 4.99 3.50
C ALA A 488 11.17 5.66 3.48
N LEU A 489 12.18 4.95 4.00
CA LEU A 489 13.59 5.28 3.76
C LEU A 489 13.93 5.00 2.28
N ALA A 490 14.80 5.80 1.68
CA ALA A 490 15.27 5.55 0.31
C ALA A 490 16.28 4.39 0.31
N ALA A 491 15.75 3.18 0.31
CA ALA A 491 16.48 1.93 0.35
C ALA A 491 15.69 0.85 -0.42
N PRO A 492 15.87 0.68 -1.74
CA PRO A 492 16.84 1.38 -2.60
C PRO A 492 16.36 2.72 -3.17
N ASN A 493 15.06 2.90 -3.41
CA ASN A 493 14.52 4.00 -4.21
C ASN A 493 13.82 5.06 -3.35
N LEU A 494 13.76 6.30 -3.82
CA LEU A 494 12.91 7.33 -3.21
C LEU A 494 11.44 6.89 -3.26
N ASN A 495 10.83 6.75 -2.09
CA ASN A 495 9.40 6.51 -1.94
C ASN A 495 8.83 7.53 -0.93
N ILE A 496 7.78 8.24 -1.34
CA ILE A 496 7.14 9.32 -0.57
C ILE A 496 6.02 8.84 0.35
N GLU A 497 5.64 7.57 0.23
CA GLU A 497 4.51 6.93 0.89
C GLU A 497 4.81 6.46 2.32
N GLU A 498 3.75 6.20 3.10
CA GLU A 498 3.88 5.84 4.52
C GLU A 498 4.66 4.53 4.75
N SER A 499 5.62 4.61 5.68
CA SER A 499 6.28 3.49 6.35
C SER A 499 6.69 3.97 7.75
N HIS A 500 6.74 3.10 8.75
CA HIS A 500 7.17 3.47 10.12
C HIS A 500 8.68 3.24 10.35
N THR A 501 9.42 2.81 9.32
CA THR A 501 10.87 2.54 9.40
C THR A 501 11.67 3.76 9.87
N ASP A 502 11.27 4.97 9.46
CA ASP A 502 11.92 6.22 9.86
C ASP A 502 11.68 6.56 11.33
N PHE A 503 10.43 6.53 11.79
CA PHE A 503 10.08 6.68 13.21
C PHE A 503 10.81 5.66 14.08
N MET A 504 10.84 4.38 13.68
CA MET A 504 11.52 3.30 14.39
C MET A 504 13.06 3.37 14.34
N SER A 505 13.62 4.36 13.65
CA SER A 505 15.07 4.53 13.53
C SER A 505 15.72 5.09 14.81
N PHE A 506 14.94 5.70 15.71
CA PHE A 506 15.44 6.37 16.93
C PHE A 506 14.85 5.80 18.23
N ARG A 507 14.33 4.58 18.14
CA ARG A 507 13.62 3.88 19.23
C ARG A 507 14.47 3.57 20.47
N ASP A 508 15.79 3.61 20.30
CA ASP A 508 16.78 3.26 21.31
C ASP A 508 17.58 4.50 21.78
N ASP A 509 17.26 5.71 21.29
CA ASP A 509 17.96 6.97 21.59
C ASP A 509 17.35 7.78 22.75
N GLY A 510 16.25 7.31 23.36
CA GLY A 510 15.70 7.87 24.60
C GLY A 510 14.81 9.12 24.48
N GLY A 511 14.29 9.41 23.28
CA GLY A 511 13.19 10.38 23.14
C GLY A 511 11.83 9.75 23.50
N ILE A 512 10.89 10.52 24.03
CA ILE A 512 9.51 10.03 24.25
C ILE A 512 8.84 9.87 22.90
N MET A 513 8.33 8.69 22.55
CA MET A 513 7.85 8.37 21.22
C MET A 513 6.35 8.08 21.18
N LEU A 514 5.60 8.92 20.46
CA LEU A 514 4.14 8.85 20.34
C LEU A 514 3.68 8.47 18.93
N ALA A 515 2.66 7.61 18.83
CA ALA A 515 2.13 7.04 17.59
C ALA A 515 0.59 7.10 17.52
N PRO A 516 0.00 8.29 17.31
CA PRO A 516 -1.45 8.46 17.09
C PRO A 516 -1.98 7.64 15.92
N LYS A 517 -3.24 7.18 16.02
CA LYS A 517 -3.89 6.36 14.99
C LYS A 517 -4.29 7.13 13.72
N GLY A 518 -4.64 8.42 13.83
CA GLY A 518 -5.02 9.23 12.67
C GLY A 518 -5.22 10.72 13.00
N ILE A 519 -5.75 11.48 12.04
CA ILE A 519 -5.80 12.94 12.08
C ILE A 519 -6.53 13.54 13.30
N GLN A 520 -7.60 12.91 13.79
CA GLN A 520 -8.32 13.36 14.99
C GLN A 520 -7.44 13.26 16.25
N ASP A 521 -6.68 12.18 16.36
CA ASP A 521 -5.80 11.90 17.49
C ASP A 521 -4.57 12.82 17.53
N TYR A 522 -4.20 13.44 16.40
CA TYR A 522 -3.12 14.44 16.38
C TYR A 522 -3.42 15.59 17.32
N VAL A 523 -4.68 16.05 17.37
CA VAL A 523 -5.13 17.18 18.19
C VAL A 523 -4.72 16.98 19.65
N ALA A 524 -5.23 15.92 20.28
CA ALA A 524 -4.92 15.59 21.66
C ALA A 524 -3.46 15.12 21.85
N THR A 525 -2.86 14.42 20.88
CA THR A 525 -1.46 13.96 21.01
C THR A 525 -0.45 15.11 20.99
N LEU A 526 -0.71 16.20 20.26
CA LEU A 526 0.18 17.36 20.24
C LEU A 526 0.10 18.19 21.53
N TYR A 527 -1.10 18.30 22.12
CA TYR A 527 -1.24 18.85 23.48
C TYR A 527 -0.53 17.97 24.52
N LEU A 528 -0.65 16.65 24.39
CA LEU A 528 0.06 15.68 25.25
C LEU A 528 1.59 15.83 25.11
N ALA A 529 2.10 15.97 23.88
CA ALA A 529 3.52 16.16 23.62
C ALA A 529 4.07 17.44 24.27
N ARG A 530 3.31 18.55 24.21
CA ARG A 530 3.64 19.80 24.92
C ARG A 530 3.76 19.59 26.43
N LEU A 531 2.86 18.84 27.06
CA LEU A 531 2.96 18.56 28.50
C LEU A 531 4.12 17.62 28.82
N LEU A 532 4.25 16.52 28.08
CA LEU A 532 5.27 15.49 28.35
C LEU A 532 6.70 16.00 28.20
N THR A 533 6.99 16.86 27.22
CA THR A 533 8.36 17.39 27.06
C THR A 533 8.79 18.18 28.29
N HIS A 534 7.89 19.00 28.85
CA HIS A 534 8.11 19.79 30.06
C HIS A 534 8.15 18.93 31.33
N PHE A 535 7.16 18.06 31.52
CA PHE A 535 7.05 17.27 32.74
C PHE A 535 8.18 16.23 32.86
N ALA A 536 8.64 15.64 31.74
CA ALA A 536 9.75 14.68 31.74
C ALA A 536 11.14 15.33 31.65
N LYS A 537 11.22 16.55 31.10
CA LYS A 537 12.48 17.22 30.68
C LYS A 537 13.24 16.31 29.70
N LEU A 538 12.55 15.95 28.61
CA LEU A 538 13.00 15.08 27.52
C LEU A 538 12.39 15.55 26.18
N PRO A 539 13.03 15.28 25.03
CA PRO A 539 12.43 15.54 23.73
C PRO A 539 11.25 14.58 23.46
N VAL A 540 10.18 15.09 22.85
CA VAL A 540 9.04 14.26 22.41
C VAL A 540 9.03 14.17 20.89
N ILE A 541 9.01 12.94 20.41
CA ILE A 541 9.00 12.53 19.01
C ILE A 541 7.59 12.05 18.69
N VAL A 542 6.83 12.81 17.90
CA VAL A 542 5.46 12.46 17.51
C VAL A 542 5.47 11.99 16.06
N SER A 543 5.09 10.74 15.83
CA SER A 543 4.83 10.27 14.47
C SER A 543 3.44 10.65 14.01
N ILE A 544 3.34 11.30 12.86
CA ILE A 544 2.10 11.44 12.11
C ILE A 544 2.23 10.59 10.84
N GLY A 545 1.12 10.00 10.36
CA GLY A 545 1.14 9.24 9.12
C GLY A 545 1.60 10.12 7.96
N GLY A 546 2.24 9.50 6.97
CA GLY A 546 2.83 10.18 5.81
C GLY A 546 1.77 10.77 4.88
N ILE A 547 1.95 10.57 3.58
CA ILE A 547 1.01 11.08 2.56
C ILE A 547 -0.45 10.64 2.83
N THR A 548 -0.63 9.44 3.38
CA THR A 548 -1.88 8.82 3.86
C THR A 548 -2.71 9.66 4.84
N ASP A 549 -2.09 10.52 5.66
CA ASP A 549 -2.79 11.43 6.57
C ASP A 549 -2.48 12.90 6.27
N THR A 550 -1.22 13.24 5.99
CA THR A 550 -0.80 14.63 5.69
C THR A 550 -1.43 15.19 4.42
N HIS A 551 -1.86 14.33 3.51
CA HIS A 551 -2.58 14.65 2.26
C HIS A 551 -3.99 14.00 2.24
N LYS A 552 -4.51 13.56 3.39
CA LYS A 552 -5.93 13.25 3.58
C LYS A 552 -6.64 14.48 4.12
N ILE A 553 -7.76 14.85 3.50
CA ILE A 553 -8.71 15.82 4.05
C ILE A 553 -9.81 15.02 4.75
N GLY A 554 -10.07 15.36 6.00
CA GLY A 554 -11.10 14.70 6.79
C GLY A 554 -11.67 15.61 7.88
N LEU A 555 -12.67 15.08 8.56
CA LEU A 555 -13.40 15.75 9.62
C LEU A 555 -12.68 15.58 10.96
N VAL A 556 -12.35 16.68 11.62
CA VAL A 556 -11.71 16.69 12.95
C VAL A 556 -12.31 17.73 13.88
N LYS A 557 -12.50 17.34 15.15
CA LYS A 557 -12.91 18.21 16.25
C LYS A 557 -11.65 18.79 16.90
N VAL A 558 -11.55 20.10 16.91
CA VAL A 558 -10.40 20.84 17.48
C VAL A 558 -10.95 21.88 18.47
N PRO A 559 -10.42 21.97 19.70
CA PRO A 559 -10.76 23.06 20.62
C PRO A 559 -10.36 24.43 20.06
N ASP A 560 -11.10 25.46 20.44
CA ASP A 560 -10.79 26.84 20.10
C ASP A 560 -9.49 27.33 20.75
N ASP A 561 -8.78 28.25 20.08
CA ASP A 561 -7.47 28.76 20.52
C ASP A 561 -7.52 29.33 21.95
N GLN A 562 -8.60 30.02 22.32
CA GLN A 562 -8.72 30.68 23.63
C GLN A 562 -8.83 29.65 24.76
N ARG A 563 -9.62 28.59 24.57
CA ARG A 563 -9.73 27.46 25.50
C ARG A 563 -8.40 26.73 25.65
N VAL A 564 -7.67 26.46 24.57
CA VAL A 564 -6.34 25.82 24.62
C VAL A 564 -5.36 26.69 25.41
N ARG A 565 -5.27 27.99 25.11
CA ARG A 565 -4.36 28.92 25.81
C ARG A 565 -4.67 29.02 27.30
N THR A 566 -5.95 29.18 27.65
CA THR A 566 -6.41 29.26 29.05
C THR A 566 -6.12 27.96 29.82
N TRP A 567 -6.35 26.81 29.19
CA TRP A 567 -6.01 25.50 29.74
C TRP A 567 -4.49 25.35 29.95
N LEU A 568 -3.67 25.75 28.97
CA LEU A 568 -2.23 25.57 29.03
C LEU A 568 -1.59 26.50 30.07
N GLN A 569 -2.05 27.75 30.17
CA GLN A 569 -1.65 28.69 31.23
C GLN A 569 -1.98 28.17 32.64
N LYS A 570 -3.16 27.55 32.82
CA LYS A 570 -3.54 26.92 34.08
C LYS A 570 -2.70 25.66 34.37
N THR A 571 -2.43 24.85 33.35
CA THR A 571 -1.75 23.54 33.49
C THR A 571 -0.25 23.69 33.72
N LEU A 572 0.38 24.73 33.16
CA LEU A 572 1.79 25.06 33.36
C LEU A 572 2.00 26.23 34.35
N ALA A 573 1.01 26.53 35.19
CA ALA A 573 1.08 27.62 36.16
C ALA A 573 2.24 27.40 37.15
N GLY A 574 3.17 28.37 37.20
CA GLY A 574 4.35 28.30 38.07
C GLY A 574 5.50 27.43 37.56
N PHE A 575 5.41 26.87 36.34
CA PHE A 575 6.51 26.13 35.72
C PHE A 575 7.65 27.10 35.31
N ASP A 576 8.89 26.82 35.71
CA ASP A 576 10.05 27.63 35.30
C ASP A 576 10.76 26.98 34.09
N PHE A 577 10.44 27.49 32.90
CA PHE A 577 11.05 27.06 31.64
C PHE A 577 12.57 27.34 31.54
N LEU A 578 13.16 28.07 32.50
CA LEU A 578 14.59 28.35 32.57
C LEU A 578 15.31 27.57 33.70
N GLU A 579 14.60 26.72 34.46
CA GLU A 579 15.13 26.02 35.64
C GLU A 579 16.40 25.20 35.36
N HIS A 580 16.52 24.58 34.17
CA HIS A 580 17.63 23.71 33.79
C HIS A 580 18.21 24.06 32.42
N LYS A 581 18.61 25.32 32.24
CA LYS A 581 19.30 25.80 31.03
C LYS A 581 20.77 26.11 31.32
N ILE A 582 21.54 26.55 30.32
CA ILE A 582 22.99 26.83 30.49
C ILE A 582 23.26 27.81 31.64
N LEU A 583 22.34 28.73 31.90
CA LEU A 583 22.31 29.59 33.09
C LEU A 583 20.88 29.59 33.64
N ASN A 584 20.70 29.26 34.92
CA ASN A 584 19.43 29.50 35.61
C ASN A 584 19.33 30.99 36.02
N ARG A 585 18.21 31.38 36.66
CA ARG A 585 17.99 32.76 37.15
C ARG A 585 18.95 33.18 38.27
N GLN A 586 19.63 32.23 38.90
CA GLN A 586 20.58 32.40 39.99
C GLN A 586 22.04 32.52 39.49
N GLY A 587 22.28 32.22 38.21
CA GLY A 587 23.61 32.26 37.57
C GLY A 587 24.36 30.92 37.57
N ASP A 588 23.74 29.83 38.02
CA ASP A 588 24.35 28.50 38.05
C ASP A 588 24.34 27.85 36.65
N ILE A 589 25.43 27.17 36.32
CA ILE A 589 25.53 26.32 35.13
C ILE A 589 25.02 24.92 35.48
N LEU A 590 23.82 24.58 35.03
CA LEU A 590 23.14 23.33 35.39
C LEU A 590 23.17 22.26 34.30
N VAL A 591 23.37 22.65 33.05
CA VAL A 591 23.51 21.71 31.91
C VAL A 591 24.97 21.34 31.76
N HIS A 592 25.28 20.04 31.69
CA HIS A 592 26.63 19.57 31.40
C HIS A 592 27.15 20.21 30.11
N GLY A 593 28.39 20.72 30.15
CA GLY A 593 29.04 21.32 28.99
C GLY A 593 29.25 20.31 27.85
N PRO A 594 29.72 20.76 26.67
CA PRO A 594 29.91 19.91 25.49
C PRO A 594 31.02 18.85 25.65
N SER A 595 31.65 18.74 26.81
CA SER A 595 32.67 17.75 27.15
C SER A 595 32.40 17.20 28.55
N GLY A 596 32.44 15.88 28.69
CA GLY A 596 32.29 15.16 29.95
C GLY A 596 33.45 14.19 30.17
N THR A 597 33.81 13.97 31.43
CA THR A 597 34.77 12.92 31.80
C THR A 597 34.07 11.56 31.89
N SER A 598 34.84 10.47 31.94
CA SER A 598 34.30 9.11 32.10
C SER A 598 33.44 8.95 33.35
N ALA A 599 33.81 9.61 34.45
CA ALA A 599 33.02 9.63 35.69
C ALA A 599 31.64 10.26 35.49
N VAL A 600 31.58 11.46 34.90
CA VAL A 600 30.33 12.20 34.67
C VAL A 600 29.44 11.46 33.66
N TYR A 601 30.01 10.88 32.60
CA TYR A 601 29.20 10.25 31.55
C TYR A 601 28.35 9.08 32.06
N GLN A 602 28.92 8.18 32.88
CA GLN A 602 28.17 7.04 33.43
C GLN A 602 27.07 7.49 34.39
N GLU A 603 27.32 8.53 35.19
CA GLU A 603 26.33 9.14 36.09
C GLU A 603 25.19 9.78 35.28
N THR A 604 25.51 10.55 34.23
CA THR A 604 24.52 11.14 33.31
C THR A 604 23.62 10.07 32.68
N GLN A 605 24.17 8.95 32.18
CA GLN A 605 23.37 7.84 31.65
C GLN A 605 22.43 7.24 32.71
N SER A 606 22.89 7.10 33.96
CA SER A 606 22.05 6.63 35.07
C SER A 606 20.89 7.58 35.39
N GLU A 607 21.11 8.90 35.34
CA GLU A 607 20.06 9.90 35.55
C GLU A 607 19.04 9.95 34.40
N ILE A 608 19.47 9.67 33.16
CA ILE A 608 18.56 9.57 32.00
C ILE A 608 17.62 8.37 32.14
N GLU A 609 18.10 7.21 32.59
CA GLU A 609 17.24 6.05 32.88
C GLU A 609 16.23 6.35 34.00
N LYS A 610 16.66 7.03 35.07
CA LYS A 610 15.75 7.49 36.13
C LYS A 610 14.71 8.49 35.61
N ALA A 611 15.08 9.36 34.66
CA ALA A 611 14.15 10.27 34.00
C ALA A 611 13.10 9.52 33.18
N HIS A 612 13.48 8.47 32.42
CA HIS A 612 12.55 7.60 31.70
C HIS A 612 11.58 6.86 32.64
N MET A 613 12.09 6.28 33.73
CA MET A 613 11.25 5.66 34.76
C MET A 613 10.26 6.65 35.39
N THR A 614 10.65 7.93 35.48
CA THR A 614 9.80 9.00 36.00
C THR A 614 8.78 9.47 34.96
N ALA A 615 9.14 9.50 33.67
CA ALA A 615 8.24 9.83 32.57
C ALA A 615 6.99 8.92 32.56
N ALA A 616 7.17 7.62 32.80
CA ALA A 616 6.05 6.68 32.94
C ALA A 616 5.13 6.96 34.15
N ARG A 617 5.61 7.66 35.20
CA ARG A 617 4.80 8.02 36.38
C ARG A 617 3.99 9.29 36.18
N ILE A 618 4.48 10.23 35.37
CA ILE A 618 3.80 11.50 35.08
C ILE A 618 2.80 11.39 33.92
N TYR A 619 2.98 10.41 33.03
CA TYR A 619 2.17 10.22 31.82
C TYR A 619 0.65 10.25 32.07
N PRO A 620 0.09 9.57 33.10
CA PRO A 620 -1.36 9.56 33.34
C PRO A 620 -1.94 10.94 33.69
N TYR A 621 -1.18 11.81 34.36
CA TYR A 621 -1.66 13.17 34.68
C TYR A 621 -1.69 14.06 33.43
N ALA A 622 -0.73 13.89 32.51
CA ALA A 622 -0.74 14.58 31.23
C ALA A 622 -1.90 14.11 30.33
N LEU A 623 -2.19 12.79 30.33
CA LEU A 623 -3.38 12.24 29.67
C LEU A 623 -4.68 12.84 30.23
N GLN A 624 -4.83 12.88 31.56
CA GLN A 624 -6.01 13.44 32.21
C GLN A 624 -6.23 14.91 31.83
N ALA A 625 -5.18 15.74 31.90
CA ALA A 625 -5.27 17.15 31.55
C ALA A 625 -5.70 17.36 30.09
N VAL A 626 -5.20 16.55 29.15
CA VAL A 626 -5.58 16.59 27.74
C VAL A 626 -7.01 16.09 27.51
N HIS A 627 -7.44 15.08 28.26
CA HIS A 627 -8.82 14.58 28.21
C HIS A 627 -9.82 15.65 28.69
N GLU A 628 -9.51 16.37 29.78
CA GLU A 628 -10.31 17.51 30.27
C GLU A 628 -10.41 18.66 29.23
N LEU A 629 -9.35 18.91 28.46
CA LEU A 629 -9.37 19.89 27.37
C LEU A 629 -10.21 19.43 26.17
N THR A 630 -10.01 18.19 25.72
CA THR A 630 -10.45 17.76 24.38
C THR A 630 -11.72 16.91 24.39
N GLY A 631 -12.06 16.28 25.51
CA GLY A 631 -13.03 15.18 25.58
C GLY A 631 -12.54 13.86 24.95
N VAL A 632 -11.48 13.91 24.14
CA VAL A 632 -10.85 12.74 23.53
C VAL A 632 -10.02 12.03 24.59
N ARG A 633 -10.17 10.71 24.66
CA ARG A 633 -9.29 9.87 25.49
C ARG A 633 -8.09 9.43 24.65
N ILE A 634 -6.90 9.54 25.21
CA ILE A 634 -5.70 8.91 24.70
C ILE A 634 -5.16 8.06 25.85
N ASP A 635 -4.83 6.81 25.58
CA ASP A 635 -4.12 5.92 26.50
C ASP A 635 -2.80 5.44 25.83
N GLU A 636 -1.91 4.81 26.60
CA GLU A 636 -0.62 4.29 26.09
C GLU A 636 -0.76 3.05 25.18
N LEU A 637 -1.85 2.30 25.39
CA LEU A 637 -2.35 1.22 24.56
C LEU A 637 -3.82 1.47 24.21
N GLU A 638 -4.23 1.06 23.03
CA GLU A 638 -5.64 1.04 22.61
C GLU A 638 -6.03 -0.42 22.29
N VAL A 639 -7.17 -0.90 22.80
CA VAL A 639 -7.50 -2.33 22.74
C VAL A 639 -8.95 -2.56 22.30
N GLN A 640 -9.13 -3.41 21.29
CA GLN A 640 -10.44 -3.89 20.84
C GLN A 640 -10.47 -5.40 20.94
N CYS A 641 -11.56 -5.95 21.47
CA CYS A 641 -11.84 -7.39 21.48
C CYS A 641 -13.28 -7.60 21.02
N GLN A 642 -13.55 -8.74 20.39
CA GLN A 642 -14.93 -9.13 20.07
C GLN A 642 -15.73 -9.30 21.39
N GLY A 643 -17.02 -8.97 21.36
CA GLY A 643 -17.90 -8.88 22.52
C GLY A 643 -17.76 -7.58 23.34
N ASN A 644 -16.64 -6.85 23.23
CA ASN A 644 -16.48 -5.51 23.82
C ASN A 644 -16.84 -4.43 22.81
N HIS A 645 -18.14 -4.30 22.47
CA HIS A 645 -18.60 -3.17 21.67
C HIS A 645 -18.56 -1.87 22.50
N ALA A 646 -17.50 -1.08 22.32
CA ALA A 646 -17.55 0.34 22.67
C ALA A 646 -18.68 0.98 21.85
N VAL A 647 -19.63 1.63 22.52
CA VAL A 647 -20.70 2.38 21.85
C VAL A 647 -20.04 3.51 21.06
N ALA A 648 -20.48 3.75 19.83
CA ALA A 648 -20.00 4.87 19.03
C ALA A 648 -20.40 6.20 19.72
N GLY A 649 -19.49 6.75 20.54
CA GLY A 649 -19.74 7.90 21.42
C GLY A 649 -19.64 7.61 22.94
N GLY A 650 -19.38 6.37 23.38
CA GLY A 650 -19.43 5.99 24.80
C GLY A 650 -18.35 5.00 25.27
N ARG A 651 -17.48 5.49 26.18
CA ARG A 651 -16.48 4.76 27.01
C ARG A 651 -15.85 3.50 26.39
N GLU A 652 -14.74 3.70 25.69
CA GLU A 652 -13.78 2.63 25.37
C GLU A 652 -13.17 2.01 26.66
N PRO A 653 -12.95 0.68 26.70
CA PRO A 653 -12.31 0.01 27.82
C PRO A 653 -10.82 0.33 27.90
N SER A 654 -10.36 0.80 29.05
CA SER A 654 -9.04 1.43 29.22
C SER A 654 -8.14 0.74 30.23
N VAL A 655 -6.83 0.87 30.01
CA VAL A 655 -5.79 0.58 31.02
C VAL A 655 -5.15 1.90 31.45
N THR A 656 -5.58 2.45 32.59
CA THR A 656 -5.01 3.71 33.13
C THR A 656 -3.96 3.43 34.20
N GLY A 657 -2.69 3.63 33.84
CA GLY A 657 -1.57 3.46 34.74
C GLY A 657 -1.41 2.01 35.24
N ARG A 658 -0.61 1.83 36.29
CA ARG A 658 -0.25 0.51 36.86
C ARG A 658 -1.39 -0.22 37.59
N GLY A 659 -2.63 0.22 37.40
CA GLY A 659 -3.83 -0.46 37.89
C GLY A 659 -4.20 -1.62 36.97
N LYS A 660 -4.88 -2.65 37.50
CA LYS A 660 -5.52 -3.66 36.65
C LYS A 660 -6.50 -2.97 35.69
N PRO A 661 -6.63 -3.43 34.43
CA PRO A 661 -7.63 -2.91 33.50
C PRO A 661 -9.00 -2.79 34.16
N SER A 662 -9.68 -1.65 33.95
CA SER A 662 -10.99 -1.43 34.55
C SER A 662 -12.01 -2.37 33.91
N GLN A 663 -12.29 -3.50 34.57
CA GLN A 663 -13.26 -4.54 34.22
C GLN A 663 -13.58 -4.63 32.72
N ALA A 664 -12.72 -5.30 31.96
CA ALA A 664 -13.06 -5.69 30.59
C ALA A 664 -14.31 -6.60 30.62
N VAL A 665 -15.43 -6.14 30.07
CA VAL A 665 -16.71 -6.86 30.09
C VAL A 665 -16.81 -7.80 28.88
N GLY A 666 -15.83 -8.68 28.74
CA GLY A 666 -15.77 -9.66 27.65
C GLY A 666 -14.76 -10.77 27.91
N PRO A 667 -14.91 -11.93 27.25
CA PRO A 667 -13.93 -13.01 27.34
C PRO A 667 -12.59 -12.57 26.74
N ALA A 668 -11.49 -13.03 27.32
CA ALA A 668 -10.16 -12.72 26.79
C ALA A 668 -9.95 -13.37 25.41
N PRO A 669 -9.30 -12.68 24.45
CA PRO A 669 -9.13 -13.19 23.10
C PRO A 669 -8.13 -14.36 23.06
N GLU A 670 -8.46 -15.44 22.34
CA GLU A 670 -7.50 -16.51 22.04
C GLU A 670 -6.39 -16.04 21.10
N THR A 671 -6.72 -15.14 20.17
CA THR A 671 -5.81 -14.59 19.16
C THR A 671 -5.73 -13.08 19.32
N LEU A 672 -4.51 -12.58 19.56
CA LEU A 672 -4.24 -11.16 19.78
C LEU A 672 -3.33 -10.61 18.67
N LEU A 673 -3.83 -9.64 17.92
CA LEU A 673 -3.07 -8.88 16.91
C LEU A 673 -2.48 -7.62 17.56
N VAL A 674 -1.15 -7.55 17.69
CA VAL A 674 -0.45 -6.36 18.19
C VAL A 674 0.12 -5.58 17.01
N LEU A 675 -0.14 -4.27 16.95
CA LEU A 675 0.31 -3.38 15.88
C LEU A 675 0.55 -1.96 16.43
N GLN A 676 0.86 -1.00 15.55
CA GLN A 676 1.08 0.39 15.93
C GLN A 676 0.19 1.36 15.14
N GLY A 677 -0.48 2.27 15.86
CA GLY A 677 -1.02 3.53 15.34
C GLY A 677 -1.91 3.38 14.11
N SER A 678 -1.36 3.72 12.94
CA SER A 678 -2.14 3.92 11.70
C SER A 678 -2.80 2.68 11.12
N LEU A 679 -2.39 1.47 11.51
CA LEU A 679 -3.04 0.21 11.10
C LEU A 679 -4.25 -0.17 11.97
N TYR A 680 -4.39 0.42 13.16
CA TYR A 680 -5.41 0.01 14.14
C TYR A 680 -6.86 0.18 13.65
N PRO A 681 -7.27 1.30 13.01
CA PRO A 681 -8.65 1.46 12.55
C PRO A 681 -9.09 0.37 11.56
N ASN A 682 -8.19 -0.09 10.69
CA ASN A 682 -8.49 -1.17 9.73
C ASN A 682 -8.63 -2.52 10.46
N ALA A 683 -7.84 -2.77 11.51
CA ALA A 683 -7.95 -3.98 12.33
C ALA A 683 -9.24 -4.01 13.19
N VAL A 684 -9.68 -2.86 13.71
CA VAL A 684 -10.96 -2.73 14.43
C VAL A 684 -12.14 -3.02 13.49
N GLU A 685 -12.15 -2.43 12.29
CA GLU A 685 -13.18 -2.71 11.28
C GLU A 685 -13.16 -4.18 10.83
N ALA A 686 -11.98 -4.79 10.71
CA ALA A 686 -11.84 -6.22 10.43
C ALA A 686 -12.44 -7.10 11.54
N LEU A 687 -12.17 -6.80 12.83
CA LEU A 687 -12.77 -7.52 13.95
C LEU A 687 -14.29 -7.38 13.97
N ARG A 688 -14.83 -6.18 13.68
CA ARG A 688 -16.28 -5.95 13.61
C ARG A 688 -16.90 -6.78 12.48
N ASN A 689 -16.31 -6.74 11.28
CA ASN A 689 -16.81 -7.52 10.13
C ASN A 689 -16.72 -9.03 10.35
N LEU A 690 -15.75 -9.52 11.13
CA LEU A 690 -15.67 -10.92 11.55
C LEU A 690 -16.73 -11.27 12.59
N GLU A 691 -16.98 -10.38 13.55
CA GLU A 691 -18.01 -10.56 14.59
C GLU A 691 -19.44 -10.50 14.03
N GLU A 692 -19.71 -9.60 13.08
CA GLU A 692 -20.95 -9.56 12.29
C GLU A 692 -21.15 -10.84 11.46
N ALA A 693 -20.05 -11.48 11.04
CA ALA A 693 -20.07 -12.80 10.39
C ALA A 693 -20.12 -13.98 11.38
N GLY A 694 -20.22 -13.74 12.70
CA GLY A 694 -20.36 -14.76 13.74
C GLY A 694 -19.05 -15.31 14.33
N TRP A 695 -17.88 -14.80 13.94
CA TRP A 695 -16.60 -15.21 14.50
C TRP A 695 -16.36 -14.62 15.89
N THR A 696 -15.66 -15.36 16.75
CA THR A 696 -15.37 -14.97 18.14
C THR A 696 -13.94 -15.30 18.58
N GLY A 697 -13.47 -14.69 19.67
CA GLY A 697 -12.19 -15.04 20.30
C GLY A 697 -10.97 -14.33 19.71
N MET A 698 -11.17 -13.24 18.95
CA MET A 698 -10.10 -12.40 18.40
C MET A 698 -10.11 -10.99 19.01
N GLY A 699 -8.94 -10.37 19.06
CA GLY A 699 -8.77 -8.98 19.49
C GLY A 699 -7.50 -8.35 18.90
N CYS A 700 -7.39 -7.02 18.98
CA CYS A 700 -6.22 -6.28 18.55
C CYS A 700 -5.82 -5.19 19.56
N VAL A 701 -4.53 -4.87 19.56
CA VAL A 701 -3.89 -3.87 20.43
C VAL A 701 -3.04 -2.94 19.57
N SER A 702 -3.24 -1.63 19.73
CA SER A 702 -2.35 -0.60 19.22
C SER A 702 -1.41 -0.12 20.31
N VAL A 703 -0.10 -0.19 20.08
CA VAL A 703 0.88 0.55 20.89
C VAL A 703 0.86 2.01 20.45
N ARG A 704 0.56 2.93 21.37
CA ARG A 704 0.49 4.38 21.10
C ARG A 704 1.65 5.16 21.69
N CYS A 705 2.27 4.65 22.75
CA CYS A 705 3.55 5.13 23.26
C CYS A 705 4.60 4.03 23.03
N PHE A 706 5.61 4.28 22.19
CA PHE A 706 6.68 3.30 21.94
C PHE A 706 7.83 3.44 22.94
N ASN A 707 8.10 4.66 23.42
CA ASN A 707 9.08 4.92 24.46
C ASN A 707 8.54 6.00 25.42
N PRO A 708 8.46 5.77 26.75
CA PRO A 708 8.65 4.48 27.42
C PRO A 708 7.63 3.43 26.93
N PHE A 709 8.07 2.18 26.76
CA PHE A 709 7.22 1.10 26.25
C PHE A 709 6.28 0.58 27.36
N PRO A 710 4.97 0.42 27.11
CA PRO A 710 3.97 0.09 28.14
C PRO A 710 3.94 -1.41 28.49
N GLU A 711 5.07 -1.93 29.00
CA GLU A 711 5.26 -3.36 29.31
C GLU A 711 4.16 -3.92 30.25
N GLU A 712 3.81 -3.18 31.31
CA GLU A 712 2.88 -3.64 32.35
C GLU A 712 1.44 -3.78 31.82
N ALA A 713 0.97 -2.79 31.07
CA ALA A 713 -0.35 -2.82 30.44
C ALA A 713 -0.44 -3.87 29.34
N LEU A 714 0.64 -4.07 28.57
CA LEU A 714 0.67 -5.03 27.48
C LEU A 714 0.74 -6.48 27.98
N ALA A 715 1.56 -6.76 29.00
CA ALA A 715 1.75 -8.10 29.55
C ALA A 715 0.44 -8.76 30.02
N PHE A 716 -0.52 -7.98 30.53
CA PHE A 716 -1.85 -8.47 30.88
C PHE A 716 -2.53 -9.17 29.69
N TRP A 717 -2.50 -8.58 28.50
CA TRP A 717 -3.12 -9.14 27.30
C TRP A 717 -2.29 -10.29 26.70
N LEU A 718 -0.97 -10.15 26.68
CA LEU A 718 -0.06 -11.19 26.17
C LEU A 718 -0.15 -12.50 26.97
N ASN A 719 -0.35 -12.43 28.29
CA ASN A 719 -0.44 -13.62 29.15
C ASN A 719 -1.80 -14.36 29.04
N GLN A 720 -2.80 -13.78 28.36
CA GLN A 720 -4.12 -14.41 28.16
C GLN A 720 -4.28 -15.01 26.74
N ALA A 721 -3.60 -14.45 25.75
CA ALA A 721 -3.66 -14.92 24.37
C ALA A 721 -2.97 -16.29 24.21
N ARG A 722 -3.57 -17.18 23.41
CA ARG A 722 -2.93 -18.44 22.97
C ARG A 722 -2.09 -18.25 21.71
N ARG A 723 -2.33 -17.17 20.98
CA ARG A 723 -1.68 -16.82 19.71
C ARG A 723 -1.44 -15.32 19.71
N ILE A 724 -0.20 -14.90 19.53
CA ILE A 724 0.20 -13.50 19.47
C ILE A 724 0.77 -13.26 18.07
N VAL A 725 0.08 -12.48 17.26
CA VAL A 725 0.57 -12.03 15.96
C VAL A 725 0.95 -10.56 16.04
N VAL A 726 2.18 -10.23 15.67
CA VAL A 726 2.65 -8.84 15.64
C VAL A 726 2.78 -8.37 14.20
N LEU A 727 2.14 -7.26 13.86
CA LEU A 727 2.15 -6.66 12.53
C LEU A 727 2.89 -5.31 12.56
N ASP A 728 4.12 -5.32 12.06
CA ASP A 728 4.96 -4.14 11.93
C ASP A 728 4.74 -3.46 10.56
N ARG A 729 4.56 -2.14 10.56
CA ARG A 729 4.71 -1.27 9.38
C ARG A 729 6.15 -0.78 9.23
N SER A 730 7.11 -1.59 9.67
CA SER A 730 8.54 -1.30 9.77
C SER A 730 9.34 -2.59 9.55
N ASN A 731 10.64 -2.49 9.30
CA ASN A 731 11.52 -3.65 9.18
C ASN A 731 12.88 -3.38 9.86
N SER A 732 13.51 -4.44 10.38
CA SER A 732 14.93 -4.50 10.73
C SER A 732 15.59 -5.63 9.95
N PHE A 733 16.36 -5.30 8.90
CA PHE A 733 17.01 -6.29 8.05
C PHE A 733 17.89 -7.26 8.86
N GLY A 734 17.73 -8.57 8.65
CA GLY A 734 18.46 -9.61 9.39
C GLY A 734 17.99 -9.82 10.84
N SER A 735 16.80 -9.34 11.21
CA SER A 735 16.23 -9.58 12.56
C SER A 735 14.70 -9.50 12.54
N ILE A 736 14.07 -9.75 13.69
CA ILE A 736 12.65 -9.45 13.87
C ILE A 736 12.42 -7.92 13.89
N PRO A 737 11.28 -7.43 13.35
CA PRO A 737 11.00 -6.00 13.28
C PRO A 737 10.78 -5.36 14.68
N PRO A 738 10.81 -4.00 14.77
CA PRO A 738 10.99 -3.30 16.03
C PRO A 738 9.87 -3.49 17.06
N LEU A 739 8.60 -3.50 16.64
CA LEU A 739 7.49 -3.73 17.57
C LEU A 739 7.49 -5.19 18.03
N ALA A 740 7.64 -6.16 17.11
CA ALA A 740 7.76 -7.58 17.47
C ALA A 740 8.87 -7.85 18.49
N SER A 741 10.04 -7.24 18.30
CA SER A 741 11.16 -7.33 19.26
C SER A 741 10.78 -6.87 20.67
N ARG A 742 10.12 -5.70 20.81
CA ARG A 742 9.68 -5.18 22.11
C ARG A 742 8.52 -5.99 22.71
N VAL A 743 7.58 -6.45 21.89
CA VAL A 743 6.44 -7.31 22.32
C VAL A 743 6.94 -8.65 22.85
N PHE A 744 7.81 -9.36 22.11
CA PHE A 744 8.33 -10.66 22.52
C PHE A 744 9.26 -10.56 23.74
N THR A 745 10.06 -9.49 23.82
CA THR A 745 10.87 -9.20 25.03
C THR A 745 9.99 -8.92 26.25
N THR A 746 8.88 -8.19 26.07
CA THR A 746 7.89 -7.94 27.13
C THR A 746 7.26 -9.26 27.59
N TRP A 747 6.77 -10.07 26.66
CA TRP A 747 6.22 -11.40 26.96
C TRP A 747 7.23 -12.26 27.73
N ALA A 748 8.45 -12.43 27.21
CA ALA A 748 9.48 -13.27 27.82
C ALA A 748 9.88 -12.82 29.24
N ARG A 749 9.91 -11.51 29.52
CA ARG A 749 10.25 -10.94 30.84
C ARG A 749 9.07 -10.89 31.82
N ARG A 750 7.83 -10.92 31.33
CA ARG A 750 6.59 -10.75 32.13
C ARG A 750 5.68 -11.98 32.10
N TRP A 751 6.12 -13.09 31.50
CA TRP A 751 5.39 -14.35 31.51
C TRP A 751 5.28 -14.90 32.94
N THR A 752 4.07 -15.28 33.34
CA THR A 752 3.76 -15.75 34.70
C THR A 752 3.20 -17.17 34.72
N GLY A 753 3.26 -17.91 33.61
CA GLY A 753 2.77 -19.30 33.55
C GLY A 753 3.84 -20.30 34.02
N ASP A 754 3.41 -21.25 34.85
CA ASP A 754 4.23 -22.38 35.33
C ASP A 754 4.80 -23.24 34.18
N GLU A 755 5.76 -24.14 34.47
CA GLU A 755 6.39 -25.01 33.47
C GLU A 755 5.39 -25.89 32.66
N GLY A 756 4.21 -26.18 33.23
CA GLY A 756 3.12 -26.87 32.53
C GLY A 756 2.16 -25.97 31.73
N SER A 757 2.32 -24.65 31.77
CA SER A 757 1.45 -23.70 31.07
C SER A 757 1.79 -23.65 29.58
N ARG A 758 0.79 -23.84 28.71
CA ARG A 758 0.97 -23.83 27.26
C ARG A 758 1.36 -22.43 26.79
N ARG A 759 2.62 -22.27 26.37
CA ARG A 759 3.15 -21.00 25.82
C ARG A 759 2.37 -20.59 24.57
N PRO A 760 2.11 -19.29 24.33
CA PRO A 760 1.49 -18.82 23.11
C PRO A 760 2.36 -19.10 21.88
N VAL A 761 1.71 -19.32 20.74
CA VAL A 761 2.40 -19.33 19.44
C VAL A 761 2.61 -17.87 19.01
N LEU A 762 3.85 -17.54 18.62
CA LEU A 762 4.24 -16.20 18.18
C LEU A 762 4.32 -16.18 16.65
N ARG A 763 3.67 -15.23 15.99
CA ARG A 763 3.76 -14.97 14.53
C ARG A 763 4.21 -13.53 14.30
N THR A 764 5.13 -13.32 13.36
CA THR A 764 5.65 -11.98 13.04
C THR A 764 5.36 -11.63 11.59
N LEU A 765 4.71 -10.50 11.36
CA LEU A 765 4.30 -10.02 10.06
C LEU A 765 4.92 -8.64 9.78
N VAL A 766 5.39 -8.46 8.55
CA VAL A 766 5.78 -7.14 8.02
C VAL A 766 4.90 -6.81 6.82
N GLY A 767 4.24 -5.66 6.87
CA GLY A 767 3.35 -5.18 5.81
C GLY A 767 3.27 -3.66 5.78
N GLY A 768 2.43 -3.07 4.93
CA GLY A 768 2.21 -1.63 4.94
C GLY A 768 3.38 -0.77 4.41
N LEU A 769 4.50 -1.39 4.02
CA LEU A 769 5.74 -0.67 3.69
C LEU A 769 5.59 0.14 2.40
N GLY A 770 5.96 1.43 2.47
CA GLY A 770 6.09 2.27 1.29
C GLY A 770 4.80 2.44 0.49
N GLY A 771 3.67 2.59 1.19
CA GLY A 771 2.37 2.92 0.58
C GLY A 771 1.50 1.75 0.15
N ARG A 772 2.02 0.51 0.17
CA ARG A 772 1.17 -0.69 0.02
C ARG A 772 0.29 -0.80 1.26
N GLU A 773 -0.90 -0.19 1.23
CA GLU A 773 -1.82 -0.20 2.35
C GLU A 773 -2.33 -1.61 2.67
N ILE A 774 -2.60 -1.90 3.94
CA ILE A 774 -3.20 -3.17 4.37
C ILE A 774 -4.70 -2.95 4.51
N THR A 775 -5.47 -3.54 3.62
CA THR A 775 -6.93 -3.42 3.58
C THR A 775 -7.61 -4.14 4.74
N VAL A 776 -8.85 -3.77 5.03
CA VAL A 776 -9.69 -4.49 6.02
C VAL A 776 -9.85 -5.97 5.67
N ASP A 777 -9.92 -6.34 4.39
CA ASP A 777 -9.99 -7.76 3.99
C ASP A 777 -8.67 -8.50 4.24
N GLU A 778 -7.50 -7.90 3.95
CA GLU A 778 -6.20 -8.51 4.31
C GLU A 778 -6.02 -8.61 5.84
N MET A 779 -6.53 -7.65 6.63
CA MET A 779 -6.57 -7.74 8.09
C MET A 779 -7.44 -8.90 8.58
N LYS A 780 -8.59 -9.16 7.93
CA LYS A 780 -9.44 -10.33 8.23
C LYS A 780 -8.70 -11.63 7.96
N ASP A 781 -8.00 -11.74 6.84
CA ASP A 781 -7.22 -12.94 6.49
C ASP A 781 -6.07 -13.19 7.48
N ILE A 782 -5.37 -12.14 7.93
CA ILE A 782 -4.34 -12.23 8.97
C ILE A 782 -4.93 -12.77 10.27
N LEU A 783 -6.07 -12.24 10.70
CA LEU A 783 -6.75 -12.68 11.93
C LEU A 783 -7.25 -14.13 11.82
N LEU A 784 -7.93 -14.48 10.72
CA LEU A 784 -8.50 -15.82 10.49
C LEU A 784 -7.42 -16.89 10.30
N SER A 785 -6.42 -16.66 9.45
CA SER A 785 -5.32 -17.61 9.26
C SER A 785 -4.57 -17.87 10.56
N THR A 786 -4.34 -16.83 11.36
CA THR A 786 -3.74 -16.98 12.69
C THR A 786 -4.67 -17.76 13.64
N HIS A 787 -5.95 -17.43 13.70
CA HIS A 787 -6.90 -18.06 14.63
C HIS A 787 -7.16 -19.54 14.33
N LEU A 788 -7.29 -19.90 13.05
CA LEU A 788 -7.58 -21.26 12.60
C LEU A 788 -6.33 -22.14 12.48
N LEU A 789 -5.36 -21.72 11.67
CA LEU A 789 -4.26 -22.58 11.20
C LEU A 789 -3.07 -22.59 12.16
N ILE A 790 -2.75 -21.43 12.76
CA ILE A 790 -1.60 -21.30 13.65
C ILE A 790 -1.95 -21.82 15.06
N ARG A 791 -1.90 -23.15 15.23
CA ARG A 791 -2.06 -23.82 16.53
C ARG A 791 -0.98 -24.87 16.76
N ALA A 792 -0.64 -25.10 18.02
CA ALA A 792 0.21 -26.22 18.39
C ALA A 792 -0.44 -27.55 17.97
N GLY A 793 0.39 -28.47 17.45
CA GLY A 793 -0.06 -29.78 16.98
C GLY A 793 -0.67 -30.65 18.07
N GLN A 794 -1.49 -31.60 17.65
CA GLN A 794 -1.98 -32.72 18.45
C GLN A 794 -1.09 -33.96 18.22
N PRO A 795 -0.97 -34.89 19.20
CA PRO A 795 -0.05 -36.03 19.09
C PRO A 795 -0.29 -36.98 17.90
N TRP A 796 -1.50 -36.99 17.32
CA TRP A 796 -1.83 -37.79 16.13
C TRP A 796 -1.45 -37.10 14.81
N GLU A 797 -1.24 -35.79 14.80
CA GLU A 797 -0.95 -35.04 13.57
C GLU A 797 0.48 -35.29 13.09
N GLU A 798 1.47 -35.24 13.99
CA GLU A 798 2.89 -35.35 13.65
C GLU A 798 3.25 -36.67 12.91
N PRO A 799 2.86 -37.87 13.39
CA PRO A 799 3.09 -39.13 12.66
C PRO A 799 2.40 -39.17 11.30
N LEU A 800 1.20 -38.60 11.20
CA LEU A 800 0.39 -38.61 9.98
C LEU A 800 0.95 -37.66 8.91
N ILE A 801 1.45 -36.48 9.31
CA ILE A 801 2.15 -35.55 8.41
C ILE A 801 3.45 -36.18 7.92
N ALA A 802 4.19 -36.88 8.79
CA ALA A 802 5.41 -37.60 8.40
C ALA A 802 5.12 -38.72 7.38
N GLN A 803 4.03 -39.47 7.57
CA GLN A 803 3.58 -40.47 6.59
C GLN A 803 3.21 -39.82 5.26
N TRP A 804 2.38 -38.78 5.26
CA TRP A 804 1.98 -38.08 4.03
C TRP A 804 3.16 -37.44 3.30
N LEU A 805 4.19 -36.97 4.00
CA LEU A 805 5.40 -36.45 3.35
C LEU A 805 6.25 -37.55 2.68
N ALA A 806 6.07 -38.83 3.03
CA ALA A 806 6.67 -39.94 2.31
C ALA A 806 5.81 -40.39 1.12
N GLU A 807 4.49 -40.49 1.33
CA GLU A 807 3.54 -41.16 0.42
C GLU A 807 2.79 -40.23 -0.54
N ASP A 808 2.54 -38.96 -0.17
CA ASP A 808 1.75 -38.02 -0.97
C ASP A 808 2.63 -37.28 -2.00
N GLU A 809 2.45 -37.63 -3.27
CA GLU A 809 3.17 -37.04 -4.40
C GLU A 809 2.94 -35.52 -4.53
N VAL A 810 1.74 -35.02 -4.26
CA VAL A 810 1.41 -33.59 -4.38
C VAL A 810 2.11 -32.80 -3.28
N LEU A 811 2.02 -33.25 -2.03
CA LEU A 811 2.66 -32.58 -0.91
C LEU A 811 4.19 -32.60 -1.05
N ARG A 812 4.76 -33.72 -1.50
CA ARG A 812 6.20 -33.83 -1.84
C ARG A 812 6.61 -32.88 -2.95
N THR A 813 5.83 -32.78 -4.02
CA THR A 813 6.14 -31.92 -5.18
C THR A 813 6.09 -30.44 -4.79
N LEU A 814 5.08 -30.02 -4.01
CA LEU A 814 5.00 -28.65 -3.51
C LEU A 814 6.18 -28.31 -2.57
N LEU A 815 6.57 -29.22 -1.70
CA LEU A 815 7.72 -29.03 -0.80
C LEU A 815 9.06 -28.98 -1.55
N ALA A 816 9.21 -29.79 -2.59
CA ALA A 816 10.37 -29.78 -3.48
C ALA A 816 10.46 -28.47 -4.27
N GLU A 817 9.35 -27.95 -4.82
CA GLU A 817 9.37 -26.64 -5.47
C GLU A 817 9.67 -25.51 -4.46
N ALA A 818 9.15 -25.56 -3.23
CA ALA A 818 9.50 -24.58 -2.19
C ALA A 818 11.02 -24.57 -1.88
N ALA A 819 11.64 -25.74 -1.77
CA ALA A 819 13.10 -25.84 -1.62
C ALA A 819 13.87 -25.39 -2.89
N ALA A 820 13.30 -25.59 -4.08
CA ALA A 820 13.89 -25.12 -5.34
C ALA A 820 13.78 -23.59 -5.50
N LEU A 821 12.70 -22.96 -5.00
CA LEU A 821 12.55 -21.50 -4.97
C LEU A 821 13.57 -20.85 -4.03
N ASP A 822 13.77 -21.39 -2.82
CA ASP A 822 14.85 -20.95 -1.92
C ASP A 822 16.22 -21.05 -2.62
N TRP A 823 16.47 -22.15 -3.33
CA TRP A 823 17.71 -22.33 -4.09
C TRP A 823 17.90 -21.27 -5.19
N ARG A 824 16.85 -21.00 -5.99
CA ARG A 824 16.85 -19.94 -7.02
C ARG A 824 17.06 -18.56 -6.38
N ASN A 825 16.48 -18.30 -5.20
CA ASN A 825 16.73 -17.08 -4.43
C ASN A 825 18.19 -16.98 -3.97
N VAL A 826 18.81 -18.04 -3.46
CA VAL A 826 20.23 -18.04 -3.07
C VAL A 826 21.12 -17.75 -4.29
N GLN A 827 20.85 -18.35 -5.45
CA GLN A 827 21.58 -18.06 -6.69
C GLN A 827 21.38 -16.61 -7.17
N ARG A 828 20.20 -16.04 -6.97
CA ARG A 828 19.89 -14.64 -7.33
C ARG A 828 20.53 -13.61 -6.39
N HIS A 829 20.57 -13.90 -5.09
CA HIS A 829 21.00 -12.95 -4.05
C HIS A 829 22.47 -13.12 -3.64
N THR A 830 23.13 -14.20 -4.05
CA THR A 830 24.58 -14.40 -3.86
C THR A 830 25.30 -14.49 -5.20
N ARG A 831 26.61 -14.26 -5.20
CA ARG A 831 27.47 -14.44 -6.38
C ARG A 831 28.65 -15.35 -6.04
N VAL A 832 28.36 -16.46 -5.35
CA VAL A 832 29.38 -17.46 -4.99
C VAL A 832 29.82 -18.17 -6.28
N PRO A 833 31.09 -18.06 -6.70
CA PRO A 833 31.58 -18.75 -7.90
C PRO A 833 31.45 -20.27 -7.77
N GLU A 834 31.09 -20.94 -8.87
CA GLU A 834 30.87 -22.40 -8.90
C GLU A 834 32.10 -23.20 -8.45
N HIS A 835 33.31 -22.72 -8.75
CA HIS A 835 34.56 -23.33 -8.28
C HIS A 835 34.75 -23.30 -6.74
N LEU A 836 34.04 -22.41 -6.02
CA LEU A 836 33.99 -22.39 -4.56
C LEU A 836 32.80 -23.19 -3.99
N ARG A 837 31.84 -23.60 -4.84
CA ARG A 837 30.61 -24.29 -4.44
C ARG A 837 30.29 -25.43 -5.42
N SER A 838 30.96 -26.55 -5.22
CA SER A 838 30.80 -27.73 -6.09
C SER A 838 29.33 -28.17 -6.23
N PHE A 839 29.00 -28.80 -7.35
CA PHE A 839 27.66 -29.34 -7.61
C PHE A 839 27.21 -30.31 -6.50
N ALA A 840 28.13 -31.13 -5.97
CA ALA A 840 27.86 -32.04 -4.86
C ALA A 840 27.52 -31.30 -3.54
N ALA A 841 28.22 -30.21 -3.23
CA ALA A 841 27.89 -29.36 -2.08
C ALA A 841 26.50 -28.71 -2.25
N SER A 842 26.21 -28.22 -3.46
CA SER A 842 24.92 -27.62 -3.81
C SER A 842 23.75 -28.59 -3.67
N GLN A 843 23.89 -29.81 -4.20
CA GLN A 843 22.90 -30.89 -4.04
C GLN A 843 22.68 -31.27 -2.57
N MET A 844 23.74 -31.30 -1.76
CA MET A 844 23.65 -31.59 -0.33
C MET A 844 22.95 -30.46 0.45
N GLU A 845 23.20 -29.20 0.11
CA GLU A 845 22.52 -28.03 0.70
C GLU A 845 21.02 -28.03 0.37
N TYR A 846 20.65 -28.26 -0.88
CA TYR A 846 19.25 -28.41 -1.31
C TYR A 846 18.54 -29.53 -0.53
N ARG A 847 19.14 -30.72 -0.43
CA ARG A 847 18.56 -31.85 0.32
C ARG A 847 18.37 -31.52 1.81
N ARG A 848 19.37 -30.92 2.46
CA ARG A 848 19.26 -30.45 3.84
C ARG A 848 18.16 -29.40 4.01
N HIS A 849 17.98 -28.50 3.05
CA HIS A 849 16.90 -27.52 3.10
C HIS A 849 15.52 -28.21 2.98
N LEU A 850 15.36 -29.12 2.02
CA LEU A 850 14.13 -29.90 1.81
C LEU A 850 13.76 -30.71 3.06
N GLU A 851 14.73 -31.43 3.64
CA GLU A 851 14.59 -32.14 4.92
C GLU A 851 14.18 -31.21 6.06
N ARG A 852 14.81 -30.02 6.16
CA ARG A 852 14.47 -28.99 7.17
C ARG A 852 13.04 -28.50 7.02
N LEU A 853 12.58 -28.17 5.82
CA LEU A 853 11.19 -27.75 5.57
C LEU A 853 10.20 -28.85 5.95
N GLY A 854 10.51 -30.11 5.60
CA GLY A 854 9.71 -31.26 6.01
C GLY A 854 9.61 -31.40 7.53
N GLN A 855 10.73 -31.30 8.26
CA GLN A 855 10.76 -31.38 9.72
C GLN A 855 9.99 -30.24 10.42
N VAL A 856 10.07 -29.02 9.88
CA VAL A 856 9.29 -27.87 10.37
C VAL A 856 7.79 -28.10 10.16
N LEU A 857 7.41 -28.65 8.99
CA LEU A 857 6.02 -28.93 8.64
C LEU A 857 5.43 -30.09 9.48
N ILE A 858 6.20 -31.15 9.72
CA ILE A 858 5.85 -32.29 10.61
C ILE A 858 5.49 -31.81 12.02
N ARG A 859 6.26 -30.87 12.56
CA ARG A 859 6.03 -30.27 13.89
C ARG A 859 4.93 -29.20 13.90
N LYS A 860 4.36 -28.86 12.74
CA LYS A 860 3.42 -27.74 12.52
C LYS A 860 3.95 -26.38 13.03
N ASP A 861 5.27 -26.16 12.93
CA ASP A 861 5.88 -24.85 13.23
C ASP A 861 5.69 -23.89 12.04
N TYR A 862 4.42 -23.54 11.78
CA TYR A 862 4.04 -22.65 10.68
C TYR A 862 4.66 -21.25 10.76
N PRO A 863 4.88 -20.61 11.92
CA PRO A 863 5.64 -19.37 12.00
C PRO A 863 7.08 -19.50 11.48
N ALA A 864 7.74 -20.65 11.66
CA ALA A 864 9.04 -20.90 11.04
C ALA A 864 8.96 -21.34 9.57
N PHE A 865 7.86 -21.99 9.15
CA PHE A 865 7.63 -22.42 7.76
C PHE A 865 7.30 -21.27 6.81
N LEU A 866 6.46 -20.33 7.25
CA LEU A 866 5.98 -19.19 6.46
C LEU A 866 6.96 -18.00 6.43
N ALA A 867 8.09 -18.10 7.14
CA ALA A 867 9.01 -17.00 7.32
C ALA A 867 10.03 -16.88 6.18
N ASN A 868 10.07 -15.71 5.56
CA ASN A 868 11.08 -15.35 4.57
C ASN A 868 12.48 -15.19 5.21
N TYR A 869 12.55 -14.75 6.48
CA TYR A 869 13.79 -14.64 7.27
C TYR A 869 13.45 -14.53 8.78
N HIS A 870 14.28 -15.07 9.67
CA HIS A 870 14.20 -14.86 11.13
C HIS A 870 12.78 -14.93 11.77
N GLN A 871 11.93 -15.86 11.35
CA GLN A 871 10.52 -15.98 11.80
C GLN A 871 9.61 -14.77 11.45
N VAL A 872 9.92 -14.07 10.36
CA VAL A 872 9.16 -12.95 9.79
C VAL A 872 8.59 -13.32 8.42
N GLU A 873 7.28 -13.17 8.27
CA GLU A 873 6.52 -13.35 7.03
C GLU A 873 6.10 -11.97 6.48
N PHE A 874 6.20 -11.77 5.16
CA PHE A 874 5.69 -10.55 4.51
C PHE A 874 4.20 -10.66 4.13
N VAL A 875 3.45 -9.57 4.34
CA VAL A 875 2.01 -9.53 3.99
C VAL A 875 1.81 -9.28 2.50
N ALA A 876 1.60 -10.36 1.75
CA ALA A 876 1.41 -10.40 0.29
C ALA A 876 2.42 -9.51 -0.47
N PRO A 877 3.72 -9.86 -0.42
CA PRO A 877 4.76 -9.20 -1.20
C PRO A 877 4.58 -9.50 -2.70
N ARG A 878 4.96 -8.55 -3.56
CA ARG A 878 5.05 -8.80 -5.01
C ARG A 878 6.40 -9.45 -5.35
N GLU A 879 6.52 -10.71 -4.96
CA GLU A 879 7.69 -11.54 -5.27
C GLU A 879 7.73 -11.96 -6.72
N VAL A 880 8.93 -12.05 -7.29
CA VAL A 880 9.13 -12.57 -8.66
C VAL A 880 8.80 -14.06 -8.74
N LEU A 881 9.11 -14.81 -7.67
CA LEU A 881 8.95 -16.27 -7.62
C LEU A 881 7.73 -16.75 -6.80
N GLN A 882 6.97 -15.83 -6.20
CA GLN A 882 5.75 -16.13 -5.40
C GLN A 882 5.97 -17.16 -4.26
N GLU A 883 7.15 -17.17 -3.67
CA GLU A 883 7.56 -17.98 -2.51
C GLU A 883 6.53 -17.96 -1.38
N THR A 884 6.17 -16.76 -0.91
CA THR A 884 5.23 -16.57 0.20
C THR A 884 3.87 -17.20 -0.11
N THR A 885 3.39 -17.05 -1.35
CA THR A 885 2.12 -17.64 -1.81
C THR A 885 2.19 -19.17 -1.82
N LEU A 886 3.30 -19.76 -2.29
CA LEU A 886 3.49 -21.21 -2.30
C LEU A 886 3.53 -21.79 -0.87
N LEU A 887 4.26 -21.15 0.04
CA LEU A 887 4.36 -21.57 1.44
C LEU A 887 2.99 -21.52 2.14
N GLN A 888 2.20 -20.46 1.92
CA GLN A 888 0.83 -20.36 2.41
C GLN A 888 -0.08 -21.45 1.81
N GLN A 889 0.05 -21.75 0.51
CA GLN A 889 -0.71 -22.83 -0.15
C GLN A 889 -0.38 -24.21 0.42
N ILE A 890 0.88 -24.51 0.76
CA ILE A 890 1.28 -25.76 1.40
C ILE A 890 0.62 -25.92 2.78
N VAL A 891 0.66 -24.87 3.61
CA VAL A 891 0.00 -24.89 4.94
C VAL A 891 -1.51 -25.10 4.81
N ILE A 892 -2.17 -24.38 3.90
CA ILE A 892 -3.61 -24.53 3.64
C ILE A 892 -3.94 -25.95 3.13
N HIS A 893 -3.16 -26.48 2.19
CA HIS A 893 -3.37 -27.83 1.66
C HIS A 893 -3.25 -28.89 2.76
N LEU A 894 -2.23 -28.78 3.61
CA LEU A 894 -2.01 -29.70 4.72
C LEU A 894 -3.13 -29.62 5.76
N GLU A 895 -3.54 -28.42 6.17
CA GLU A 895 -4.62 -28.23 7.15
C GLU A 895 -5.98 -28.72 6.62
N VAL A 896 -6.30 -28.51 5.34
CA VAL A 896 -7.49 -29.11 4.71
C VAL A 896 -7.43 -30.63 4.71
N LYS A 897 -6.25 -31.23 4.45
CA LYS A 897 -6.07 -32.69 4.48
C LYS A 897 -6.19 -33.25 5.91
N LEU A 898 -5.58 -32.58 6.90
CA LEU A 898 -5.71 -32.91 8.32
C LEU A 898 -7.17 -32.81 8.79
N ALA A 899 -7.88 -31.74 8.43
CA ALA A 899 -9.27 -31.54 8.83
C ALA A 899 -10.23 -32.60 8.24
N ARG A 900 -10.02 -33.02 6.98
CA ARG A 900 -10.76 -34.15 6.40
C ARG A 900 -10.49 -35.45 7.16
N HIS A 901 -9.23 -35.77 7.43
CA HIS A 901 -8.88 -36.97 8.19
C HIS A 901 -9.47 -36.93 9.61
N ALA A 902 -9.35 -35.80 10.31
CA ALA A 902 -9.84 -35.65 11.67
C ALA A 902 -11.36 -35.90 11.74
N LEU A 903 -12.15 -35.27 10.86
CA LEU A 903 -13.61 -35.47 10.84
C LEU A 903 -14.00 -36.89 10.41
N ALA A 904 -13.32 -37.50 9.44
CA ALA A 904 -13.58 -38.87 9.02
C ALA A 904 -13.23 -39.93 10.09
N SER A 905 -12.16 -39.69 10.86
CA SER A 905 -11.67 -40.58 11.92
C SER A 905 -12.31 -40.32 13.30
N GLY A 906 -13.22 -39.34 13.43
CA GLY A 906 -13.82 -38.96 14.71
C GLY A 906 -12.87 -38.25 15.70
N LEU A 907 -11.73 -37.76 15.21
CA LEU A 907 -10.74 -36.97 15.96
C LEU A 907 -10.94 -35.44 15.78
N GLY A 908 -11.83 -35.06 14.87
CA GLY A 908 -12.08 -33.67 14.49
C GLY A 908 -12.98 -32.93 15.48
N ASP A 909 -12.74 -31.62 15.55
CA ASP A 909 -13.54 -30.66 16.32
C ASP A 909 -14.18 -29.63 15.38
N TRP A 910 -14.89 -28.67 15.97
CA TRP A 910 -15.50 -27.57 15.25
C TRP A 910 -14.50 -26.69 14.49
N ARG A 911 -13.22 -26.61 14.90
CA ARG A 911 -12.19 -25.86 14.16
C ARG A 911 -11.82 -26.55 12.87
N HIS A 912 -11.70 -27.89 12.87
CA HIS A 912 -11.48 -28.65 11.63
C HIS A 912 -12.65 -28.45 10.65
N ALA A 913 -13.89 -28.41 11.15
CA ALA A 913 -15.06 -28.08 10.32
C ALA A 913 -15.00 -26.66 9.73
N LEU A 914 -14.56 -25.66 10.50
CA LEU A 914 -14.36 -24.30 10.00
C LEU A 914 -13.18 -24.18 9.01
N VAL A 915 -12.12 -24.97 9.16
CA VAL A 915 -11.03 -25.05 8.17
C VAL A 915 -11.55 -25.56 6.83
N LEU A 916 -12.41 -26.60 6.83
CA LEU A 916 -13.02 -27.09 5.59
C LEU A 916 -14.04 -26.10 4.99
N LEU A 917 -14.80 -25.35 5.82
CA LEU A 917 -15.69 -24.32 5.30
C LEU A 917 -14.97 -23.11 4.70
N HIS A 918 -13.85 -22.69 5.30
CA HIS A 918 -13.15 -21.47 4.91
C HIS A 918 -12.07 -21.71 3.83
N TYR A 919 -11.39 -22.86 3.88
CA TYR A 919 -10.29 -23.20 2.98
C TYR A 919 -10.54 -24.45 2.12
N GLY A 920 -11.49 -25.31 2.50
CA GLY A 920 -11.88 -26.48 1.72
C GLY A 920 -12.60 -26.08 0.42
N ARG A 921 -12.44 -26.92 -0.61
CA ARG A 921 -12.97 -26.67 -1.97
C ARG A 921 -13.92 -27.76 -2.47
N ASP A 922 -14.23 -28.75 -1.65
CA ASP A 922 -14.98 -29.94 -2.05
C ASP A 922 -16.37 -29.95 -1.43
N GLY A 923 -17.41 -30.12 -2.26
CA GLY A 923 -18.78 -30.23 -1.78
C GLY A 923 -19.04 -31.47 -0.93
N ARG A 924 -18.19 -32.49 -1.02
CA ARG A 924 -18.27 -33.74 -0.22
C ARG A 924 -17.91 -33.52 1.26
N ASP A 925 -17.25 -32.42 1.60
CA ASP A 925 -16.88 -32.10 2.99
C ASP A 925 -18.11 -31.71 3.84
N LEU A 926 -19.23 -31.32 3.21
CA LEU A 926 -20.38 -30.69 3.86
C LEU A 926 -21.06 -31.55 4.94
N ASP A 927 -21.33 -32.83 4.68
CA ASP A 927 -22.07 -33.67 5.63
C ASP A 927 -21.30 -33.86 6.95
N SER A 928 -19.99 -34.09 6.85
CA SER A 928 -19.07 -34.20 7.98
C SER A 928 -18.94 -32.87 8.76
N VAL A 929 -18.94 -31.76 8.04
CA VAL A 929 -18.91 -30.40 8.61
C VAL A 929 -20.19 -30.09 9.40
N VAL A 930 -21.38 -30.40 8.86
CA VAL A 930 -22.67 -30.13 9.54
C VAL A 930 -22.70 -30.77 10.93
N ALA A 931 -22.26 -32.02 11.06
CA ALA A 931 -22.28 -32.75 12.33
C ALA A 931 -21.35 -32.10 13.38
N ALA A 932 -20.10 -31.80 13.01
CA ALA A 932 -19.12 -31.20 13.92
C ALA A 932 -19.47 -29.75 14.32
N LEU A 933 -20.12 -28.98 13.44
CA LEU A 933 -20.59 -27.63 13.78
C LEU A 933 -21.74 -27.64 14.79
N ARG A 934 -22.66 -28.62 14.73
CA ARG A 934 -23.74 -28.74 15.74
C ARG A 934 -23.16 -28.94 17.14
N GLY A 935 -22.20 -29.87 17.28
CA GLY A 935 -21.47 -30.06 18.53
C GLY A 935 -20.77 -28.78 19.01
N GLY A 936 -20.05 -28.07 18.12
CA GLY A 936 -19.40 -26.80 18.46
C GLY A 936 -20.35 -25.68 18.90
N ILE A 937 -21.60 -25.67 18.41
CA ILE A 937 -22.65 -24.73 18.85
C ILE A 937 -23.22 -25.14 20.21
N GLU A 938 -23.51 -26.43 20.40
CA GLU A 938 -24.03 -27.00 21.66
C GLU A 938 -23.03 -26.85 22.83
N GLU A 939 -21.73 -26.94 22.54
CA GLU A 939 -20.62 -26.69 23.47
C GLU A 939 -20.33 -25.19 23.70
N GLY A 940 -20.99 -24.28 22.96
CA GLY A 940 -20.77 -22.83 23.04
C GLY A 940 -19.44 -22.34 22.45
N GLY A 941 -18.74 -23.17 21.66
CA GLY A 941 -17.50 -22.83 20.96
C GLY A 941 -17.70 -22.05 19.66
N ILE A 942 -18.90 -22.11 19.07
CA ILE A 942 -19.30 -21.38 17.85
C ILE A 942 -20.63 -20.66 18.09
N ARG A 943 -20.78 -19.42 17.59
CA ARG A 943 -22.08 -18.74 17.56
C ARG A 943 -23.02 -19.36 16.50
N PRO A 944 -24.33 -19.52 16.77
CA PRO A 944 -25.29 -20.13 15.83
C PRO A 944 -25.47 -19.42 14.48
N ASP A 945 -24.98 -18.20 14.33
CA ASP A 945 -25.03 -17.39 13.11
C ASP A 945 -23.84 -17.63 12.17
N LEU A 946 -22.67 -18.01 12.69
CA LEU A 946 -21.45 -18.25 11.88
C LEU A 946 -21.68 -19.23 10.70
N PRO A 947 -22.38 -20.37 10.84
CA PRO A 947 -22.64 -21.24 9.69
C PRO A 947 -23.61 -20.63 8.67
N GLN A 948 -24.47 -19.69 9.07
CA GLN A 948 -25.41 -19.02 8.17
C GLN A 948 -24.67 -18.15 7.17
N HIS A 949 -23.51 -17.57 7.56
CA HIS A 949 -22.59 -16.86 6.67
C HIS A 949 -22.09 -17.75 5.51
N TYR A 950 -21.96 -19.06 5.73
CA TYR A 950 -21.59 -20.06 4.71
C TYR A 950 -22.81 -20.65 3.97
N GLY A 951 -24.01 -20.12 4.17
CA GLY A 951 -25.25 -20.62 3.57
C GLY A 951 -25.79 -21.93 4.19
N MET A 952 -25.24 -22.37 5.33
CA MET A 952 -25.55 -23.68 5.94
C MET A 952 -26.87 -23.73 6.74
N ALA A 953 -27.66 -22.65 6.74
CA ALA A 953 -28.87 -22.53 7.56
C ALA A 953 -29.88 -23.67 7.36
N ALA A 954 -30.10 -24.11 6.12
CA ALA A 954 -31.00 -25.22 5.81
C ALA A 954 -30.47 -26.59 6.27
N ALA A 955 -29.16 -26.83 6.13
CA ALA A 955 -28.52 -28.09 6.49
C ALA A 955 -28.45 -28.31 8.02
N LEU A 956 -28.37 -27.23 8.81
CA LEU A 956 -28.39 -27.32 10.26
C LEU A 956 -29.80 -27.53 10.84
N GLY A 957 -30.85 -27.15 10.11
CA GLY A 957 -32.24 -27.28 10.56
C GLY A 957 -32.91 -28.65 10.34
N GLN A 958 -32.34 -29.52 9.50
CA GLN A 958 -32.95 -30.84 9.20
C GLN A 958 -32.40 -31.95 10.11
N GLY A 959 -33.32 -32.76 10.66
CA GLY A 959 -33.01 -33.88 11.55
C GLY A 959 -32.20 -34.98 10.87
N SER A 960 -31.39 -35.69 11.67
CA SER A 960 -30.44 -36.73 11.23
C SER A 960 -31.06 -37.81 10.34
N GLN A 961 -30.34 -38.20 9.28
CA GLN A 961 -30.40 -39.55 8.72
C GLN A 961 -28.98 -40.16 8.65
N SER A 962 -28.82 -41.32 9.28
CA SER A 962 -27.55 -42.05 9.40
C SER A 962 -27.41 -43.14 8.32
N ILE A 963 -26.39 -43.02 7.45
CA ILE A 963 -25.99 -43.93 6.35
C ILE A 963 -24.47 -43.69 6.13
N ARG A 964 -23.54 -44.64 6.02
CA ARG A 964 -23.50 -46.13 6.15
C ARG A 964 -22.07 -46.57 6.57
N LYS A 965 -21.76 -47.89 6.56
CA LYS A 965 -20.42 -48.46 6.80
C LYS A 965 -19.45 -48.35 5.61
N PRO A 966 -18.12 -48.43 5.82
CA PRO A 966 -17.10 -48.59 4.76
C PRO A 966 -17.11 -50.00 4.12
N LEU A 967 -16.52 -50.10 2.94
CA LEU A 967 -16.29 -51.35 2.18
C LEU A 967 -14.92 -51.95 2.51
N GLU A 968 -14.81 -53.27 2.33
CA GLU A 968 -13.60 -54.07 2.61
C GLU A 968 -12.53 -53.89 1.51
N VAL A 969 -11.26 -53.98 1.92
CA VAL A 969 -10.10 -53.97 1.03
C VAL A 969 -9.78 -55.40 0.61
N VAL A 970 -9.52 -55.63 -0.67
CA VAL A 970 -9.05 -56.90 -1.21
C VAL A 970 -7.52 -56.88 -1.25
N GLU A 971 -6.89 -57.79 -0.52
CA GLU A 971 -5.48 -58.14 -0.72
C GLU A 971 -5.34 -59.05 -1.94
N ASP A 972 -4.33 -58.83 -2.78
CA ASP A 972 -3.70 -59.92 -3.51
C ASP A 972 -2.20 -59.66 -3.67
N ALA A 973 -1.40 -60.73 -3.64
CA ALA A 973 0.05 -60.68 -3.54
C ALA A 973 0.71 -61.25 -4.81
N GLY A 974 1.86 -60.69 -5.18
CA GLY A 974 2.62 -61.11 -6.35
C GLY A 974 4.08 -60.71 -6.27
N GLU A 975 4.90 -61.54 -5.62
CA GLU A 975 6.36 -61.43 -5.67
C GLU A 975 6.90 -61.66 -7.10
N LEU A 976 8.16 -61.28 -7.37
CA LEU A 976 9.24 -62.26 -7.63
C LEU A 976 10.59 -61.61 -8.01
N PHE A 977 11.60 -61.99 -7.22
CA PHE A 977 13.03 -62.11 -7.52
C PHE A 977 14.00 -60.90 -7.52
N ASP A 978 15.26 -61.31 -7.33
CA ASP A 978 16.39 -60.68 -6.64
C ASP A 978 17.68 -60.81 -7.51
N ALA A 979 18.82 -60.34 -7.00
CA ALA A 979 20.21 -60.62 -7.37
C ALA A 979 21.01 -59.48 -8.05
N GLN A 980 21.75 -58.78 -7.20
CA GLN A 980 23.22 -58.55 -7.24
C GLN A 980 23.96 -58.52 -8.60
N GLY A 981 24.79 -57.48 -8.78
CA GLY A 981 25.92 -57.53 -9.72
C GLY A 981 26.73 -56.24 -9.81
N ALA A 982 27.94 -56.22 -9.23
CA ALA A 982 28.93 -55.16 -9.47
C ALA A 982 30.02 -55.65 -10.42
N PRO A 983 30.44 -54.80 -11.37
CA PRO A 983 31.85 -54.64 -11.71
C PRO A 983 32.19 -53.13 -11.88
N ALA A 984 33.43 -52.67 -12.00
CA ALA A 984 34.78 -53.06 -11.59
C ALA A 984 35.66 -51.88 -12.08
N VAL A 985 36.71 -51.52 -11.34
CA VAL A 985 37.60 -50.39 -11.70
C VAL A 985 38.50 -50.75 -12.89
N VAL A 986 38.76 -49.79 -13.78
CA VAL A 986 39.91 -49.80 -14.70
C VAL A 986 40.56 -48.42 -14.73
N ASP A 987 41.88 -48.38 -14.52
CA ASP A 987 42.70 -47.17 -14.55
C ASP A 987 42.97 -46.66 -15.98
N SER A 988 43.07 -45.35 -16.17
CA SER A 988 44.33 -44.68 -16.58
C SER A 988 44.14 -43.17 -16.84
N ILE A 989 45.06 -42.37 -16.31
CA ILE A 989 45.21 -40.94 -16.62
C ILE A 989 46.26 -40.78 -17.73
N PRO A 990 45.99 -39.97 -18.76
CA PRO A 990 47.07 -39.30 -19.48
C PRO A 990 46.82 -37.79 -19.72
N GLY A 991 47.74 -36.97 -19.19
CA GLY A 991 48.21 -35.76 -19.89
C GLY A 991 47.47 -34.44 -19.62
N GLU A 992 48.16 -33.52 -18.93
CA GLU A 992 47.86 -32.09 -19.01
C GLU A 992 48.06 -31.59 -20.45
N GLY A 993 46.99 -31.13 -21.10
CA GLY A 993 47.04 -30.52 -22.43
C GLY A 993 45.78 -29.70 -22.66
N GLY A 994 45.91 -28.36 -22.66
CA GLY A 994 44.75 -27.47 -22.73
C GLY A 994 43.99 -27.60 -24.05
N CYS A 995 42.69 -27.88 -23.99
CA CYS A 995 41.82 -27.91 -25.16
C CYS A 995 41.57 -26.50 -25.71
N THR A 996 42.26 -26.14 -26.79
CA THR A 996 41.95 -24.93 -27.58
C THR A 996 40.87 -25.22 -28.61
N ILE A 997 39.68 -24.63 -28.44
CA ILE A 997 38.70 -24.51 -29.53
C ILE A 997 39.24 -23.50 -30.54
N VAL A 998 39.28 -23.89 -31.81
CA VAL A 998 39.65 -23.01 -32.94
C VAL A 998 38.38 -22.42 -33.51
N PHE A 999 38.40 -21.13 -33.85
CA PHE A 999 37.27 -20.43 -34.44
C PHE A 999 36.99 -20.98 -35.85
N ASP A 1000 35.76 -21.43 -36.08
CA ASP A 1000 35.23 -21.89 -37.36
C ASP A 1000 34.05 -21.01 -37.77
N GLU A 1001 34.09 -20.46 -38.99
CA GLU A 1001 33.01 -19.63 -39.53
C GLU A 1001 31.70 -20.43 -39.72
N ALA A 1002 31.78 -21.74 -40.01
CA ALA A 1002 30.59 -22.56 -40.16
C ALA A 1002 29.89 -22.83 -38.82
N GLU A 1003 30.64 -22.92 -37.73
CA GLU A 1003 30.11 -22.98 -36.37
C GLU A 1003 29.57 -21.63 -35.90
N ALA A 1004 30.24 -20.52 -36.21
CA ALA A 1004 29.72 -19.18 -35.95
C ALA A 1004 28.35 -18.96 -36.62
N ALA A 1005 28.20 -19.36 -37.89
CA ALA A 1005 26.92 -19.30 -38.59
C ALA A 1005 25.83 -20.19 -37.96
N ARG A 1006 26.20 -21.36 -37.38
CA ARG A 1006 25.26 -22.20 -36.60
C ARG A 1006 24.81 -21.51 -35.31
N VAL A 1007 25.73 -20.87 -34.60
CA VAL A 1007 25.42 -20.08 -33.39
C VAL A 1007 24.44 -18.95 -33.72
N GLU A 1008 24.70 -18.17 -34.76
CA GLU A 1008 23.80 -17.08 -35.20
C GLU A 1008 22.41 -17.60 -35.58
N ALA A 1009 22.32 -18.70 -36.34
CA ALA A 1009 21.06 -19.30 -36.75
C ALA A 1009 20.21 -19.82 -35.57
N ILE A 1010 20.84 -20.47 -34.59
CA ILE A 1010 20.13 -20.96 -33.39
C ILE A 1010 19.64 -19.78 -32.54
N ILE A 1011 20.43 -18.73 -32.36
CA ILE A 1011 19.99 -17.51 -31.64
C ILE A 1011 18.79 -16.86 -32.33
N GLN A 1012 18.84 -16.75 -33.66
CA GLN A 1012 17.72 -16.20 -34.44
C GLN A 1012 16.43 -17.02 -34.25
N GLU A 1013 16.53 -18.36 -34.26
CA GLU A 1013 15.39 -19.25 -33.98
C GLU A 1013 14.86 -19.06 -32.54
N LEU A 1014 15.75 -18.91 -31.55
CA LEU A 1014 15.37 -18.71 -30.14
C LEU A 1014 14.66 -17.38 -29.88
N VAL A 1015 15.14 -16.27 -30.48
CA VAL A 1015 14.45 -14.97 -30.38
C VAL A 1015 13.12 -15.01 -31.14
N GLN A 1016 13.05 -15.72 -32.27
CA GLN A 1016 11.78 -15.94 -32.97
C GLN A 1016 10.78 -16.75 -32.12
N LEU A 1017 11.23 -17.84 -31.50
CA LEU A 1017 10.42 -18.64 -30.55
C LEU A 1017 9.94 -17.79 -29.37
N GLN A 1018 10.82 -16.99 -28.75
CA GLN A 1018 10.50 -16.07 -27.66
C GLN A 1018 9.34 -15.13 -28.02
N SER A 1019 9.34 -14.60 -29.26
CA SER A 1019 8.28 -13.69 -29.71
C SER A 1019 6.89 -14.36 -29.80
N THR A 1020 6.83 -15.69 -29.86
CA THR A 1020 5.60 -16.48 -29.88
C THR A 1020 5.24 -17.09 -28.51
N ARG A 1021 6.23 -17.30 -27.64
CA ARG A 1021 6.08 -17.84 -26.27
C ARG A 1021 7.16 -17.22 -25.37
N PRO A 1022 6.82 -16.44 -24.32
CA PRO A 1022 7.81 -15.88 -23.41
C PRO A 1022 8.41 -16.98 -22.51
N LEU A 1023 9.60 -17.45 -22.87
CA LEU A 1023 10.30 -18.57 -22.23
C LEU A 1023 11.66 -18.17 -21.65
N LEU A 1024 12.34 -17.19 -22.26
CA LEU A 1024 13.69 -16.73 -21.93
C LEU A 1024 13.61 -15.26 -21.46
N PHE A 1025 14.07 -14.95 -20.24
CA PHE A 1025 13.89 -13.62 -19.63
C PHE A 1025 15.20 -12.84 -19.49
N ASN A 1026 16.34 -13.53 -19.48
CA ASN A 1026 17.68 -12.95 -19.35
C ASN A 1026 18.59 -13.46 -20.49
N PRO A 1027 19.66 -12.74 -20.86
CA PRO A 1027 20.62 -13.18 -21.88
C PRO A 1027 21.22 -14.58 -21.62
N GLU A 1028 21.43 -14.92 -20.35
CA GLU A 1028 21.96 -16.21 -19.91
C GLU A 1028 21.02 -17.39 -20.26
N ASP A 1029 19.71 -17.15 -20.34
CA ASP A 1029 18.72 -18.17 -20.72
C ASP A 1029 18.89 -18.57 -22.20
N TYR A 1030 19.21 -17.60 -23.08
CA TYR A 1030 19.53 -17.86 -24.49
C TYR A 1030 20.86 -18.61 -24.64
N GLU A 1031 21.85 -18.29 -23.82
CA GLU A 1031 23.13 -19.00 -23.83
C GLU A 1031 22.96 -20.47 -23.41
N HIS A 1032 22.17 -20.72 -22.36
CA HIS A 1032 21.91 -22.06 -21.87
C HIS A 1032 21.22 -22.94 -22.93
N GLU A 1033 20.16 -22.44 -23.54
CA GLU A 1033 19.38 -23.15 -24.56
C GLU A 1033 20.17 -23.33 -25.87
N LEU A 1034 20.99 -22.35 -26.28
CA LEU A 1034 21.95 -22.50 -27.38
C LEU A 1034 22.90 -23.68 -27.14
N PHE A 1035 23.47 -23.79 -25.93
CA PHE A 1035 24.43 -24.84 -25.60
C PHE A 1035 23.78 -26.24 -25.57
N ILE A 1036 22.54 -26.35 -25.11
CA ILE A 1036 21.76 -27.60 -25.17
C ILE A 1036 21.58 -28.03 -26.64
N ARG A 1037 21.23 -27.09 -27.52
CA ARG A 1037 21.00 -27.38 -28.96
C ARG A 1037 22.29 -27.77 -29.68
N LEU A 1038 23.41 -27.10 -29.40
CA LEU A 1038 24.70 -27.45 -29.98
C LEU A 1038 25.18 -28.85 -29.56
N GLN A 1039 24.85 -29.31 -28.34
CA GLN A 1039 25.19 -30.66 -27.89
C GLN A 1039 24.49 -31.80 -28.66
N VAL A 1040 23.43 -31.51 -29.43
CA VAL A 1040 22.73 -32.49 -30.26
C VAL A 1040 22.98 -32.35 -31.77
N VAL A 1041 23.84 -31.41 -32.20
CA VAL A 1041 24.22 -31.19 -33.61
C VAL A 1041 25.56 -31.89 -33.92
N PRO A 1042 25.60 -32.98 -34.74
CA PRO A 1042 26.81 -33.77 -34.99
C PRO A 1042 28.05 -32.99 -35.46
N GLU A 1043 27.83 -31.87 -36.14
CA GLU A 1043 28.85 -30.99 -36.72
C GLU A 1043 29.41 -29.96 -35.73
N SER A 1044 28.80 -29.80 -34.54
CA SER A 1044 29.30 -28.87 -33.52
C SER A 1044 30.45 -29.49 -32.71
N PRO A 1045 31.50 -28.71 -32.34
CA PRO A 1045 32.49 -29.11 -31.36
C PRO A 1045 31.91 -29.51 -29.98
N LEU A 1046 30.65 -29.15 -29.69
CA LEU A 1046 29.96 -29.54 -28.45
C LEU A 1046 29.13 -30.83 -28.57
N PHE A 1047 29.10 -31.51 -29.72
CA PHE A 1047 28.24 -32.68 -29.91
C PHE A 1047 28.53 -33.83 -28.95
N SER A 1048 27.50 -34.34 -28.26
CA SER A 1048 27.60 -35.41 -27.26
C SER A 1048 28.68 -35.14 -26.18
N LEU A 1049 28.91 -33.87 -25.82
CA LEU A 1049 30.04 -33.47 -24.97
C LEU A 1049 30.13 -34.28 -23.66
N GLY A 1050 29.01 -34.43 -22.94
CA GLY A 1050 28.93 -35.17 -21.67
C GLY A 1050 29.01 -36.70 -21.82
N GLU A 1051 28.90 -37.24 -23.03
CA GLU A 1051 29.08 -38.68 -23.33
C GLU A 1051 30.51 -38.97 -23.82
N ARG A 1052 31.16 -38.00 -24.45
CA ARG A 1052 32.49 -38.12 -25.08
C ARG A 1052 33.65 -37.69 -24.18
N HIS A 1053 33.39 -36.83 -23.19
CA HIS A 1053 34.41 -36.25 -22.32
C HIS A 1053 34.02 -36.37 -20.84
N PRO A 1054 34.98 -36.65 -19.93
CA PRO A 1054 34.77 -36.50 -18.49
C PRO A 1054 34.32 -35.07 -18.15
N ALA A 1055 33.50 -34.91 -17.11
CA ALA A 1055 32.90 -33.62 -16.75
C ALA A 1055 33.89 -32.45 -16.72
N GLU A 1056 35.07 -32.63 -16.12
CA GLU A 1056 36.11 -31.60 -16.03
C GLU A 1056 36.70 -31.20 -17.40
N ALA A 1057 36.80 -32.13 -18.35
CA ALA A 1057 37.23 -31.85 -19.72
C ALA A 1057 36.09 -31.25 -20.56
N ALA A 1058 34.85 -31.67 -20.33
CA ALA A 1058 33.66 -31.06 -20.91
C ALA A 1058 33.51 -29.58 -20.49
N ASP A 1059 33.71 -29.27 -19.20
CA ASP A 1059 33.66 -27.90 -18.68
C ASP A 1059 34.76 -27.01 -19.29
N GLN A 1060 35.98 -27.54 -19.45
CA GLN A 1060 37.08 -26.84 -20.14
C GLN A 1060 36.78 -26.58 -21.62
N LEU A 1061 36.20 -27.55 -22.32
CA LEU A 1061 35.75 -27.40 -23.72
C LEU A 1061 34.62 -26.38 -23.84
N CYS A 1062 33.61 -26.42 -22.96
CA CYS A 1062 32.55 -25.42 -22.88
C CYS A 1062 33.11 -24.02 -22.61
N TRP A 1063 34.07 -23.87 -21.69
CA TRP A 1063 34.69 -22.57 -21.41
C TRP A 1063 35.53 -22.06 -22.59
N ALA A 1064 36.30 -22.93 -23.23
CA ALA A 1064 37.08 -22.59 -24.42
C ALA A 1064 36.15 -22.20 -25.59
N TYR A 1065 35.03 -22.90 -25.77
CA TYR A 1065 34.00 -22.59 -26.75
C TYR A 1065 33.33 -21.25 -26.47
N ARG A 1066 32.89 -21.00 -25.22
CA ARG A 1066 32.36 -19.71 -24.77
C ARG A 1066 33.31 -18.58 -25.13
N LYS A 1067 34.58 -18.71 -24.79
CA LYS A 1067 35.60 -17.71 -25.13
C LYS A 1067 35.81 -17.53 -26.63
N CYS A 1068 35.71 -18.60 -27.41
CA CYS A 1068 35.92 -18.57 -28.86
C CYS A 1068 34.77 -17.84 -29.59
N TYR A 1069 33.53 -18.06 -29.18
CA TYR A 1069 32.33 -17.54 -29.85
C TYR A 1069 31.61 -16.41 -29.10
N GLN A 1070 32.19 -15.87 -28.01
CA GLN A 1070 31.55 -14.86 -27.15
C GLN A 1070 31.03 -13.63 -27.92
N GLU A 1071 31.85 -13.08 -28.83
CA GLU A 1071 31.48 -11.91 -29.62
C GLU A 1071 30.37 -12.22 -30.63
N VAL A 1072 30.39 -13.42 -31.24
CA VAL A 1072 29.33 -13.89 -32.14
C VAL A 1072 28.01 -14.00 -31.39
N PHE A 1073 28.02 -14.66 -30.22
CA PHE A 1073 26.85 -14.83 -29.37
C PHE A 1073 26.26 -13.48 -28.92
N HIS A 1074 27.07 -12.61 -28.31
CA HIS A 1074 26.61 -11.30 -27.83
C HIS A 1074 26.07 -10.42 -28.97
N ARG A 1075 26.77 -10.37 -30.12
CA ARG A 1075 26.37 -9.57 -31.27
C ARG A 1075 25.05 -10.06 -31.86
N ALA A 1076 24.92 -11.37 -32.10
CA ALA A 1076 23.72 -11.96 -32.67
C ALA A 1076 22.51 -11.80 -31.74
N LEU A 1077 22.69 -12.03 -30.44
CA LEU A 1077 21.63 -11.86 -29.44
C LEU A 1077 21.17 -10.40 -29.35
N GLN A 1078 22.11 -9.45 -29.24
CA GLN A 1078 21.76 -8.03 -29.18
C GLN A 1078 21.12 -7.54 -30.49
N TRP A 1079 21.59 -8.01 -31.65
CA TRP A 1079 21.04 -7.68 -32.95
C TRP A 1079 19.59 -8.18 -33.12
N GLU A 1080 19.33 -9.46 -32.87
CA GLU A 1080 17.99 -10.01 -33.05
C GLU A 1080 17.02 -9.51 -31.97
N VAL A 1081 17.41 -9.46 -30.69
CA VAL A 1081 16.52 -8.94 -29.63
C VAL A 1081 16.18 -7.46 -29.84
N LEU A 1082 17.16 -6.59 -30.16
CA LEU A 1082 16.86 -5.18 -30.41
C LEU A 1082 16.03 -5.01 -31.68
N SER A 1083 16.40 -5.64 -32.79
CA SER A 1083 15.67 -5.48 -34.06
C SER A 1083 14.28 -6.12 -34.06
N GLN A 1084 14.02 -7.13 -33.23
CA GLN A 1084 12.70 -7.76 -33.15
C GLN A 1084 11.75 -7.09 -32.14
N HIS A 1085 12.27 -6.51 -31.05
CA HIS A 1085 11.45 -6.03 -29.95
C HIS A 1085 11.53 -4.52 -29.64
N HIS A 1086 12.57 -3.82 -30.10
CA HIS A 1086 12.88 -2.47 -29.59
C HIS A 1086 13.26 -1.40 -30.63
N ALA A 1087 13.86 -1.77 -31.76
CA ALA A 1087 14.37 -0.86 -32.78
C ALA A 1087 14.54 -1.60 -34.14
N PRO A 1088 13.44 -1.95 -34.84
CA PRO A 1088 13.49 -2.74 -36.08
C PRO A 1088 14.30 -2.08 -37.20
N GLU A 1089 14.46 -0.77 -37.15
CA GLU A 1089 15.16 0.02 -38.17
C GLU A 1089 16.69 -0.11 -38.09
N LEU A 1090 17.22 -0.78 -37.05
CA LEU A 1090 18.62 -1.22 -37.00
C LEU A 1090 19.02 -2.03 -38.25
N LYS A 1091 18.09 -2.83 -38.79
CA LYS A 1091 18.29 -3.63 -40.01
C LYS A 1091 18.35 -2.78 -41.29
N GLU A 1092 17.73 -1.60 -41.32
CA GLU A 1092 17.86 -0.63 -42.42
C GLU A 1092 19.16 0.17 -42.32
N LEU A 1093 19.54 0.57 -41.10
CA LEU A 1093 20.71 1.43 -40.85
C LEU A 1093 22.04 0.71 -40.99
N PHE A 1094 22.15 -0.51 -40.43
CA PHE A 1094 23.44 -1.19 -40.21
C PHE A 1094 23.59 -2.52 -40.95
N ALA A 1095 22.69 -2.82 -41.89
CA ALA A 1095 22.85 -3.89 -42.87
C ALA A 1095 22.56 -3.40 -44.30
N GLY A 1096 22.87 -4.23 -45.30
CA GLY A 1096 22.62 -3.94 -46.72
C GLY A 1096 23.13 -2.56 -47.16
N ASP A 1097 22.28 -1.82 -47.88
CA ASP A 1097 22.56 -0.48 -48.40
C ASP A 1097 22.97 0.53 -47.32
N GLY A 1098 22.42 0.44 -46.11
CA GLY A 1098 22.76 1.32 -44.99
C GLY A 1098 24.22 1.17 -44.57
N LEU A 1099 24.65 -0.09 -44.38
CA LEU A 1099 26.04 -0.42 -44.06
C LEU A 1099 27.00 -0.02 -45.18
N CYS A 1100 26.63 -0.25 -46.45
CA CYS A 1100 27.43 0.18 -47.60
C CYS A 1100 27.62 1.70 -47.66
N ARG A 1101 26.58 2.49 -47.35
CA ARG A 1101 26.69 3.96 -47.27
C ARG A 1101 27.62 4.39 -46.14
N LEU A 1102 27.54 3.74 -44.98
CA LEU A 1102 28.40 4.04 -43.83
C LEU A 1102 29.88 3.66 -44.09
N GLN A 1103 30.16 2.58 -44.83
CA GLN A 1103 31.53 2.26 -45.28
C GLN A 1103 32.06 3.34 -46.22
N VAL A 1104 31.30 3.73 -47.25
CA VAL A 1104 31.72 4.81 -48.18
C VAL A 1104 31.92 6.15 -47.46
N LEU A 1105 31.18 6.41 -46.39
CA LEU A 1105 31.42 7.56 -45.51
C LEU A 1105 32.70 7.41 -44.68
N ALA A 1106 32.94 6.24 -44.08
CA ALA A 1106 34.16 5.95 -43.33
C ALA A 1106 35.42 6.10 -44.20
N ASP A 1107 35.41 5.55 -45.42
CA ASP A 1107 36.52 5.64 -46.37
C ASP A 1107 36.78 7.10 -46.79
N LYS A 1108 35.71 7.89 -46.98
CA LYS A 1108 35.80 9.32 -47.28
C LYS A 1108 36.33 10.14 -46.11
N PHE A 1109 35.91 9.84 -44.88
CA PHE A 1109 36.43 10.51 -43.68
C PHE A 1109 37.91 10.16 -43.46
N ALA A 1110 38.30 8.88 -43.59
CA ALA A 1110 39.69 8.47 -43.55
C ALA A 1110 40.53 9.22 -44.60
N THR A 1111 40.02 9.34 -45.84
CA THR A 1111 40.70 10.06 -46.94
C THR A 1111 40.77 11.57 -46.70
N ALA A 1112 39.70 12.19 -46.23
CA ALA A 1112 39.66 13.64 -45.96
C ALA A 1112 40.53 14.06 -44.78
N LEU A 1113 40.74 13.16 -43.81
CA LEU A 1113 41.61 13.37 -42.65
C LEU A 1113 43.08 12.94 -42.92
N ALA A 1114 43.39 12.46 -44.14
CA ALA A 1114 44.71 11.92 -44.49
C ALA A 1114 45.85 12.96 -44.37
N ASP A 1115 45.59 14.25 -44.58
CA ASP A 1115 46.61 15.30 -44.53
C ASP A 1115 46.94 15.79 -43.11
N ASN A 1116 46.23 15.34 -42.06
CA ASN A 1116 46.41 15.83 -40.69
C ASN A 1116 46.65 14.69 -39.67
N PRO A 1117 47.91 14.41 -39.27
CA PRO A 1117 48.23 13.27 -38.39
C PRO A 1117 47.72 13.42 -36.93
N LEU A 1118 47.20 14.58 -36.54
CA LEU A 1118 46.49 14.76 -35.26
C LEU A 1118 44.99 14.40 -35.34
N GLU A 1119 44.43 14.31 -36.55
CA GLU A 1119 43.02 13.98 -36.78
C GLU A 1119 42.84 12.57 -37.40
N GLN A 1120 43.91 11.92 -37.88
CA GLN A 1120 43.96 10.50 -38.23
C GLN A 1120 43.84 9.55 -37.00
N SER A 1121 42.79 9.69 -36.19
CA SER A 1121 42.50 8.74 -35.11
C SER A 1121 41.22 7.94 -35.39
N PRO A 1122 41.16 6.64 -35.02
CA PRO A 1122 39.93 5.86 -35.04
C PRO A 1122 38.76 6.59 -34.36
N ALA A 1123 39.05 7.29 -33.25
CA ALA A 1123 38.06 8.07 -32.51
C ALA A 1123 37.51 9.28 -33.29
N ALA A 1124 38.31 9.92 -34.15
CA ALA A 1124 37.86 11.02 -34.99
C ALA A 1124 36.93 10.53 -36.11
N ILE A 1125 37.30 9.46 -36.81
CA ILE A 1125 36.44 8.83 -37.84
C ILE A 1125 35.13 8.34 -37.21
N GLN A 1126 35.19 7.74 -36.01
CA GLN A 1126 34.00 7.36 -35.25
C GLN A 1126 33.11 8.57 -34.91
N ALA A 1127 33.69 9.67 -34.43
CA ALA A 1127 32.94 10.87 -34.06
C ALA A 1127 32.25 11.54 -35.26
N GLU A 1128 32.88 11.53 -36.44
CA GLU A 1128 32.26 11.98 -37.70
C GLU A 1128 31.06 11.11 -38.08
N LEU A 1129 31.19 9.78 -38.01
CA LEU A 1129 30.12 8.83 -38.30
C LEU A 1129 28.97 8.91 -37.29
N GLU A 1130 29.27 9.04 -36.00
CA GLU A 1130 28.25 9.25 -34.95
C GLU A 1130 27.49 10.56 -35.16
N ARG A 1131 28.17 11.65 -35.54
CA ARG A 1131 27.52 12.92 -35.87
C ARG A 1131 26.62 12.79 -37.08
N TYR A 1132 27.10 12.13 -38.15
CA TYR A 1132 26.28 11.86 -39.33
C TYR A 1132 25.02 11.06 -38.99
N LEU A 1133 25.14 10.01 -38.18
CA LEU A 1133 24.00 9.23 -37.70
C LEU A 1133 23.03 10.11 -36.90
N MET A 1134 23.53 10.89 -35.93
CA MET A 1134 22.71 11.76 -35.08
C MET A 1134 22.02 12.91 -35.82
N GLU A 1135 22.62 13.46 -36.86
CA GLU A 1135 22.07 14.63 -37.59
C GLU A 1135 21.24 14.25 -38.81
N ARG A 1136 21.52 13.10 -39.45
CA ARG A 1136 20.95 12.75 -40.77
C ARG A 1136 20.13 11.47 -40.79
N CYS A 1137 20.41 10.52 -39.91
CA CYS A 1137 19.75 9.22 -39.91
C CYS A 1137 18.74 9.09 -38.77
N ILE A 1138 19.20 9.20 -37.53
CA ILE A 1138 18.45 8.95 -36.30
C ILE A 1138 17.25 9.90 -36.08
N PRO A 1139 17.26 11.21 -36.44
CA PRO A 1139 16.14 12.12 -36.16
C PRO A 1139 14.78 11.73 -36.78
N ASN A 1140 14.77 10.81 -37.75
CA ASN A 1140 13.58 10.35 -38.44
C ASN A 1140 12.99 9.05 -37.86
N TYR A 1141 13.62 8.45 -36.84
CA TYR A 1141 13.19 7.19 -36.22
C TYR A 1141 12.51 7.39 -34.86
N PRO A 1142 11.55 6.52 -34.48
CA PRO A 1142 10.66 6.75 -33.34
C PRO A 1142 11.26 6.40 -31.96
N HIS A 1143 12.40 5.71 -31.90
CA HIS A 1143 13.01 5.24 -30.65
C HIS A 1143 14.17 6.13 -30.18
N TYR A 1144 14.58 5.99 -28.91
CA TYR A 1144 15.60 6.86 -28.32
C TYR A 1144 16.96 6.75 -29.04
N PRO A 1145 17.58 7.87 -29.46
CA PRO A 1145 18.84 7.90 -30.22
C PRO A 1145 20.00 7.08 -29.62
N ILE A 1146 20.02 6.95 -28.29
CA ILE A 1146 21.08 6.24 -27.57
C ILE A 1146 21.17 4.75 -27.94
N VAL A 1147 20.04 4.10 -28.25
CA VAL A 1147 19.99 2.65 -28.58
C VAL A 1147 20.74 2.36 -29.88
N TYR A 1148 20.48 3.17 -30.91
CA TYR A 1148 21.15 3.06 -32.21
C TYR A 1148 22.65 3.42 -32.10
N LEU A 1149 23.01 4.43 -31.30
CA LEU A 1149 24.40 4.82 -31.07
C LEU A 1149 25.19 3.77 -30.28
N GLU A 1150 24.61 3.15 -29.26
CA GLU A 1150 25.28 2.13 -28.44
C GLU A 1150 25.56 0.87 -29.26
N TYR A 1151 24.61 0.44 -30.09
CA TYR A 1151 24.82 -0.65 -31.04
C TYR A 1151 25.89 -0.29 -32.09
N PHE A 1152 25.82 0.93 -32.66
CA PHE A 1152 26.81 1.41 -33.63
C PHE A 1152 28.23 1.41 -33.05
N ARG A 1153 28.42 2.01 -31.86
CA ARG A 1153 29.70 2.09 -31.14
C ARG A 1153 30.33 0.73 -30.88
N THR A 1154 29.51 -0.22 -30.43
CA THR A 1154 29.99 -1.53 -29.98
C THR A 1154 30.32 -2.45 -31.15
N TRP A 1155 29.48 -2.49 -32.20
CA TRP A 1155 29.56 -3.54 -33.22
C TRP A 1155 29.84 -3.07 -34.64
N VAL A 1156 29.50 -1.82 -34.99
CA VAL A 1156 29.53 -1.34 -36.39
C VAL A 1156 30.74 -0.45 -36.64
N ALA A 1157 30.98 0.54 -35.78
CA ALA A 1157 32.08 1.49 -35.91
C ALA A 1157 33.47 0.80 -35.97
N PRO A 1158 33.81 -0.17 -35.09
CA PRO A 1158 35.14 -0.79 -35.11
C PRO A 1158 35.44 -1.48 -36.45
N GLU A 1159 34.41 -2.09 -37.06
CA GLU A 1159 34.53 -2.81 -38.32
C GLU A 1159 34.71 -1.86 -39.52
N LEU A 1160 33.90 -0.81 -39.59
CA LEU A 1160 33.98 0.19 -40.66
C LEU A 1160 35.33 0.92 -40.65
N ILE A 1161 35.80 1.31 -39.46
CA ILE A 1161 37.07 2.02 -39.27
C ILE A 1161 38.25 1.11 -39.62
N ARG A 1162 38.24 -0.15 -39.15
CA ARG A 1162 39.27 -1.15 -39.48
C ARG A 1162 39.39 -1.37 -40.99
N LYS A 1163 38.27 -1.43 -41.72
CA LYS A 1163 38.24 -1.53 -43.19
C LYS A 1163 38.73 -0.25 -43.89
N ALA A 1164 38.27 0.92 -43.45
CA ALA A 1164 38.66 2.21 -44.03
C ALA A 1164 40.15 2.51 -43.86
N MET A 1165 40.74 2.12 -42.72
CA MET A 1165 42.18 2.29 -42.48
C MET A 1165 43.02 1.27 -43.27
N ALA A 1166 42.58 0.01 -43.38
CA ALA A 1166 43.29 -1.00 -44.18
C ALA A 1166 43.34 -0.68 -45.69
N THR A 1167 42.34 0.04 -46.20
CA THR A 1167 42.34 0.52 -47.61
C THR A 1167 43.36 1.63 -47.86
N GLN A 1168 43.80 2.38 -46.84
CA GLN A 1168 44.85 3.38 -46.99
C GLN A 1168 46.26 2.78 -47.06
N GLU A 1169 46.55 1.73 -46.28
CA GLU A 1169 47.85 1.04 -46.35
C GLU A 1169 48.12 0.42 -47.73
N THR A 1170 47.07 -0.04 -48.42
CA THR A 1170 47.17 -0.59 -49.79
C THR A 1170 47.24 0.49 -50.88
N ALA A 1171 46.73 1.70 -50.63
CA ALA A 1171 46.85 2.84 -51.56
C ALA A 1171 48.25 3.50 -51.54
N GLY A 1172 49.09 3.17 -50.56
CA GLY A 1172 50.49 3.63 -50.50
C GLY A 1172 51.47 2.84 -51.38
N THR A 1173 51.01 1.84 -52.15
CA THR A 1173 51.89 0.93 -52.93
C THR A 1173 51.47 0.68 -54.39
N VAL A 1174 50.58 1.50 -54.97
CA VAL A 1174 50.24 1.53 -56.41
C VAL A 1174 50.11 2.97 -56.91
#